data_AF-A0A662WYQ7-F1
#
_entry.id   AF-A0A662WYQ7-F1
#
_cell.length_a   1.000
_cell.length_b   1.000
_cell.length_c   1.000
_cell.angle_alpha   90.00
_cell.angle_beta   90.00
_cell.angle_gamma   90.00
#
_symmetry.space_group_name_H-M   'P 1'
#
loop_
_entity.id
_entity.type
_entity.pdbx_description
1 polymer ?
#
loop_
_entity_poly.entity_id
_entity_poly.type
_entity_poly.pdbx_seq_one_letter_code
_entity_poly.pdbx_strand_id
1 'polypeptide(L)'
;MAPSPQVVPCGSYDIVLGSSLLSSRFVAEDLLQRLPTTATFVILTDTNVCPLYAEPLRAQLAALLEAQGNAARRVLLHAVPAGEASKCREMKAKIEDEVLFPSRCHRDTCVVAVGGGVVGDLSGYVAATYMRGVPFVQIPTSLLACVDSSIGGKTGIDVEAGKNLLGAFHMPQRVYIDLSVLQTLPKRELINGMGEVVKSGAIFDAELFELLETSAETLLSLSDMEVVQRVVALTVQVKATVVTQDTKEMGLRAILNFGHSVGHGIEALLQPEYLHGECVSMGCLKEAEIARGMGVCSSATVGRLRRCLAAYGLPVRVPDHVATRDVLVKMEVDKKNSQGVKKIVLLQEIGKVLANPYARAVKDHQIELVLEKQVRMVPGPQANGTIRVPGSKSISNRVLLMAALGKGSCRISGLLHSDDTQVMMNALQKVGAKFSWEDNGDVLVVEGTAGKFATVADGEEIYLSNAGTAARFLTSAMTLVPSENDGTVVVTGNYRMKERPIAPLVEALRGNDCEISYLEADGCPPLAIRGTGLRGGVVRLAAKVSSQYVSSVLISAPYAKEPLVLELDEEQPTSLPYILMTTQLMQQFGIPVETLAPNRYRVPCGVYENPKEVSVEVDASSATYPLAFAAITGGQVTVEALGNTSLQGDAAFHTLLRSMGCTTTQDATSTTVVGPKNGTPLKAVNIDMETMTDAFMTAVALAAVADGTTNITGIANQRVKECNRIEVMVTELHKIGVECGELPDGIWIKGTAGKTDHLNKAAVACHNDHRIAMSFAVLGSVVDNVVITDKECTDKTYPEFWDHVQMHLGLQVAPVVEDKNGAVGKGATTAPGVFLIGMRGAGKSSLATAAATALGLDLLDTDKELEKEFGETIAAFVARHDNTWDAFREQQKKLLLRLIANPPPATIISCGGGVVETPEIVDALEKYPYVVHVNRAIEDVLAYLDSGKESHRPSLGDSHANVWARREALYHRSASFEFTVNAGDVDFPRIDRDFVRFLSIVLPGLAASFDYRSVCRADTFFLSLTFPDVNDARPLIADISKGVDALELRVDLLKDFLDAKFVASQVALLRSLSQLPIIFTVRSTGQGGGFPDGVDHEQKMFELLHLGVRLGCEFVDMETCWSVKAREHLLAQRQRSAVISSFHAVQEPSSEAQIKLIFRECYSQAKVQIVKVVVKAYSPQDALVVDRVAKEFASKWQQQMPIISLCTTEAGKLTRVLNRTLTPVTHPLLPAAAAPGQLSVEEIMTLRKQLGLLPGI
;
A
#
# COMPACT_ATOMS: atom_id res chain seq x y z
N MET A 1 -23.20 36.56 6.40
CA MET A 1 -24.62 36.17 6.25
C MET A 1 -24.62 34.82 5.58
N ALA A 2 -25.24 33.79 6.16
CA ALA A 2 -25.30 32.48 5.50
C ALA A 2 -26.13 32.60 4.21
N PRO A 3 -25.71 31.98 3.09
CA PRO A 3 -26.50 31.97 1.86
C PRO A 3 -27.87 31.33 2.09
N SER A 4 -28.89 31.81 1.38
CA SER A 4 -30.24 31.24 1.44
C SER A 4 -30.22 29.76 0.99
N PRO A 5 -31.05 28.89 1.57
CA PRO A 5 -31.13 27.48 1.16
C PRO A 5 -31.45 27.35 -0.33
N GLN A 6 -30.69 26.54 -1.05
CA GLN A 6 -30.92 26.20 -2.44
C GLN A 6 -31.91 25.02 -2.52
N VAL A 7 -32.86 25.08 -3.45
CA VAL A 7 -33.80 23.99 -3.71
C VAL A 7 -33.47 23.35 -5.05
N VAL A 8 -33.20 22.04 -5.06
CA VAL A 8 -32.91 21.22 -6.24
C VAL A 8 -34.07 20.25 -6.47
N PRO A 9 -34.86 20.40 -7.56
CA PRO A 9 -35.95 19.48 -7.88
C PRO A 9 -35.43 18.09 -8.26
N CYS A 10 -36.06 17.02 -7.76
CA CYS A 10 -35.70 15.63 -8.06
C CYS A 10 -36.97 14.78 -8.33
N GLY A 11 -37.54 14.93 -9.53
CA GLY A 11 -38.75 14.23 -9.91
C GLY A 11 -39.95 14.60 -9.04
N SER A 12 -40.35 13.70 -8.12
CA SER A 12 -41.53 13.87 -7.27
C SER A 12 -41.28 14.55 -5.92
N TYR A 13 -40.04 14.93 -5.60
CA TYR A 13 -39.69 15.59 -4.35
C TYR A 13 -38.56 16.61 -4.55
N ASP A 14 -38.41 17.51 -3.57
CA ASP A 14 -37.39 18.55 -3.56
C ASP A 14 -36.25 18.18 -2.61
N ILE A 15 -35.03 18.57 -2.98
CA ILE A 15 -33.84 18.54 -2.13
C ILE A 15 -33.54 19.97 -1.69
N VAL A 16 -33.48 20.20 -0.38
CA VAL A 16 -33.09 21.50 0.19
C VAL A 16 -31.66 21.40 0.68
N LEU A 17 -30.79 22.25 0.14
CA LEU A 17 -29.36 22.23 0.39
C LEU A 17 -28.90 23.58 0.93
N GLY A 18 -28.15 23.57 2.03
CA GLY A 18 -27.62 24.78 2.64
C GLY A 18 -26.74 24.47 3.85
N SER A 19 -26.46 25.49 4.66
CA SER A 19 -25.69 25.34 5.89
C SER A 19 -26.50 25.84 7.09
N SER A 20 -26.35 25.17 8.24
CA SER A 20 -27.03 25.53 9.50
C SER A 20 -28.56 25.42 9.42
N LEU A 21 -29.08 24.53 8.57
CA LEU A 21 -30.52 24.28 8.43
C LEU A 21 -31.13 23.65 9.70
N LEU A 22 -30.39 22.73 10.33
CA LEU A 22 -30.80 22.06 11.56
C LEU A 22 -30.73 22.97 12.79
N SER A 23 -29.76 23.89 12.84
CA SER A 23 -29.60 24.82 13.97
C SER A 23 -30.52 26.04 13.86
N SER A 24 -30.92 26.45 12.65
CA SER A 24 -31.78 27.63 12.41
C SER A 24 -33.29 27.39 12.56
N ARG A 25 -33.71 26.21 13.03
CA ARG A 25 -35.11 25.73 13.05
C ARG A 25 -35.79 25.52 11.69
N PHE A 26 -35.12 25.88 10.60
CA PHE A 26 -35.68 25.79 9.24
C PHE A 26 -36.25 24.40 8.93
N VAL A 27 -35.50 23.33 9.23
CA VAL A 27 -35.94 21.94 8.97
C VAL A 27 -37.24 21.62 9.72
N ALA A 28 -37.32 22.00 11.00
CA ALA A 28 -38.49 21.72 11.83
C ALA A 28 -39.73 22.48 11.34
N GLU A 29 -39.57 23.77 10.98
CA GLU A 29 -40.65 24.59 10.45
C GLU A 29 -41.17 24.08 9.10
N ASP A 30 -40.26 23.79 8.17
CA ASP A 30 -40.60 23.30 6.83
C ASP A 30 -41.26 21.91 6.89
N LEU A 31 -40.81 21.01 7.77
CA LEU A 31 -41.46 19.71 8.00
C LEU A 31 -42.91 19.87 8.45
N LEU A 32 -43.17 20.73 9.44
CA LEU A 32 -44.51 20.96 9.96
C LEU A 32 -45.43 21.61 8.93
N GLN A 33 -44.89 22.49 8.09
CA GLN A 33 -45.63 23.16 7.01
C GLN A 33 -45.96 22.21 5.86
N ARG A 34 -45.02 21.36 5.42
CA ARG A 34 -45.20 20.44 4.30
C ARG A 34 -46.04 19.22 4.65
N LEU A 35 -46.05 18.81 5.91
CA LEU A 35 -46.75 17.62 6.38
C LEU A 35 -47.83 17.98 7.44
N PRO A 36 -48.84 18.79 7.09
CA PRO A 36 -49.82 19.31 8.04
C PRO A 36 -50.73 18.21 8.61
N THR A 37 -50.92 17.11 7.88
CA THR A 37 -51.76 15.98 8.29
C THR A 37 -51.00 14.91 9.08
N THR A 38 -49.69 15.07 9.29
CA THR A 38 -48.89 14.09 10.06
C THR A 38 -49.10 14.31 11.56
N ALA A 39 -49.57 13.27 12.24
CA ALA A 39 -49.79 13.28 13.69
C ALA A 39 -48.54 12.84 14.46
N THR A 40 -47.81 11.84 13.98
CA THR A 40 -46.61 11.34 14.69
C THR A 40 -45.38 11.44 13.80
N PHE A 41 -44.39 12.22 14.22
CA PHE A 41 -43.06 12.20 13.61
C PHE A 41 -42.17 11.21 14.37
N VAL A 42 -41.54 10.27 13.67
CA VAL A 42 -40.62 9.30 14.28
C VAL A 42 -39.22 9.53 13.72
N ILE A 43 -38.35 10.10 14.56
CA ILE A 43 -36.95 10.30 14.22
C ILE A 43 -36.21 8.98 14.44
N LEU A 44 -35.64 8.42 13.37
CA LEU A 44 -34.76 7.27 13.39
C LEU A 44 -33.34 7.73 13.10
N THR A 45 -32.40 7.36 13.97
CA THR A 45 -30.99 7.75 13.93
C THR A 45 -30.10 6.60 14.39
N ASP A 46 -28.77 6.76 14.31
CA ASP A 46 -27.85 5.90 15.04
C ASP A 46 -27.38 6.52 16.38
N THR A 47 -26.71 5.71 17.21
CA THR A 47 -26.20 6.09 18.53
C THR A 47 -25.20 7.24 18.52
N ASN A 48 -24.44 7.43 17.43
CA ASN A 48 -23.40 8.45 17.33
C ASN A 48 -24.00 9.80 16.92
N VAL A 49 -24.93 9.77 15.97
CA VAL A 49 -25.61 10.95 15.41
C VAL A 49 -26.70 11.49 16.35
N CYS A 50 -27.29 10.61 17.17
CA CYS A 50 -28.40 10.94 18.06
C CYS A 50 -28.17 12.20 18.92
N PRO A 51 -27.10 12.29 19.75
CA PRO A 51 -26.89 13.44 20.61
C PRO A 51 -26.54 14.73 19.84
N LEU A 52 -26.00 14.62 18.62
CA LEU A 52 -25.51 15.75 17.83
C LEU A 52 -26.65 16.46 17.08
N TYR A 53 -27.54 15.70 16.45
CA TYR A 53 -28.49 16.25 15.48
C TYR A 53 -29.94 15.81 15.70
N ALA A 54 -30.16 14.55 16.09
CA ALA A 54 -31.50 14.00 16.23
C ALA A 54 -32.24 14.52 17.47
N GLU A 55 -31.57 14.55 18.64
CA GLU A 55 -32.14 15.12 19.87
C GLU A 55 -32.44 16.62 19.75
N PRO A 56 -31.52 17.47 19.24
CA PRO A 56 -31.82 18.87 18.98
C PRO A 56 -33.02 19.07 18.04
N LEU A 57 -33.11 18.30 16.95
CA LEU A 57 -34.25 18.35 16.03
C LEU A 57 -35.56 17.92 16.72
N ARG A 58 -35.52 16.86 17.54
CA ARG A 58 -36.67 16.42 18.34
C ARG A 58 -37.17 17.53 19.25
N ALA A 59 -36.26 18.20 19.95
CA ALA A 59 -36.59 19.29 20.87
C ALA A 59 -37.20 20.49 20.12
N GLN A 60 -36.67 20.86 18.95
CA GLN A 60 -37.22 21.92 18.11
C GLN A 60 -38.64 21.59 17.62
N LEU A 61 -38.86 20.38 17.08
CA LEU A 61 -40.17 19.94 16.63
C LEU A 61 -41.18 19.90 17.78
N ALA A 62 -40.79 19.38 18.96
CA ALA A 62 -41.65 19.34 20.13
C ALA A 62 -42.08 20.76 20.58
N ALA A 63 -41.13 21.70 20.66
CA ALA A 63 -41.43 23.08 21.04
C ALA A 63 -42.36 23.79 20.04
N LEU A 64 -42.17 23.56 18.74
CA LEU A 64 -43.05 24.12 17.71
C LEU A 64 -44.46 23.52 17.73
N LEU A 65 -44.58 22.22 17.99
CA LEU A 65 -45.88 21.56 18.13
C LEU A 65 -46.63 22.04 19.38
N GLU A 66 -45.92 22.24 20.48
CA GLU A 66 -46.47 22.80 21.72
C GLU A 66 -46.95 24.23 21.49
N ALA A 67 -46.19 25.06 20.77
CA ALA A 67 -46.59 26.42 20.38
C ALA A 67 -47.82 26.46 19.44
N GLN A 68 -48.04 25.43 18.63
CA GLN A 68 -49.25 25.30 17.79
C GLN A 68 -50.50 24.88 18.59
N GLY A 69 -50.36 24.49 19.85
CA GLY A 69 -51.46 24.10 20.73
C GLY A 69 -52.19 22.81 20.30
N ASN A 70 -51.61 22.02 19.40
CA ASN A 70 -52.22 20.81 18.86
C ASN A 70 -51.70 19.55 19.58
N ALA A 71 -52.36 19.19 20.69
CA ALA A 71 -52.00 18.03 21.52
C ALA A 71 -52.10 16.67 20.79
N ALA A 72 -52.69 16.62 19.59
CA ALA A 72 -52.77 15.39 18.80
C ALA A 72 -51.47 15.07 18.05
N ARG A 73 -50.54 16.04 17.92
CA ARG A 73 -49.27 15.85 17.21
C ARG A 73 -48.13 15.62 18.20
N ARG A 74 -47.21 14.70 17.88
CA ARG A 74 -46.06 14.35 18.74
C ARG A 74 -44.83 13.93 17.95
N VAL A 75 -43.69 13.87 18.64
CA VAL A 75 -42.39 13.43 18.11
C VAL A 75 -41.85 12.29 18.96
N LEU A 76 -41.42 11.21 18.30
CA LEU A 76 -40.71 10.09 18.90
C LEU A 76 -39.27 10.06 18.37
N LEU A 77 -38.34 9.52 19.14
CA LEU A 77 -36.95 9.35 18.75
C LEU A 77 -36.49 7.95 19.12
N HIS A 78 -35.82 7.29 18.19
CA HIS A 78 -35.20 6.00 18.40
C HIS A 78 -33.83 5.93 17.73
N ALA A 79 -32.82 5.55 18.51
CA ALA A 79 -31.46 5.34 18.04
C ALA A 79 -31.17 3.84 17.91
N VAL A 80 -30.67 3.42 16.75
CA VAL A 80 -30.12 2.08 16.52
C VAL A 80 -28.59 2.09 16.69
N PRO A 81 -27.93 0.94 16.90
CA PRO A 81 -26.47 0.89 16.85
C PRO A 81 -25.92 1.42 15.52
N ALA A 82 -24.80 2.14 15.54
CA ALA A 82 -24.17 2.65 14.32
C ALA A 82 -23.55 1.52 13.45
N GLY A 83 -23.44 1.77 12.15
CA GLY A 83 -22.74 0.91 11.18
C GLY A 83 -23.61 -0.07 10.39
N GLU A 84 -23.04 -0.65 9.34
CA GLU A 84 -23.75 -1.49 8.34
C GLU A 84 -24.51 -2.66 8.96
N ALA A 85 -24.04 -3.20 10.09
CA ALA A 85 -24.69 -4.33 10.77
C ALA A 85 -26.15 -4.05 11.23
N SER A 86 -26.52 -2.78 11.41
CA SER A 86 -27.91 -2.38 11.71
C SER A 86 -28.83 -2.46 10.50
N LYS A 87 -28.29 -2.55 9.29
CA LYS A 87 -29.03 -2.67 8.05
C LYS A 87 -29.43 -4.13 7.79
N CYS A 88 -30.22 -4.71 8.68
CA CYS A 88 -30.58 -6.13 8.65
C CYS A 88 -32.08 -6.34 8.92
N ARG A 89 -32.56 -7.59 8.71
CA ARG A 89 -33.97 -7.96 8.93
C ARG A 89 -34.36 -7.81 10.39
N GLU A 90 -33.46 -8.19 11.29
CA GLU A 90 -33.67 -8.20 12.73
C GLU A 90 -33.88 -6.78 13.25
N MET A 91 -33.06 -5.83 12.80
CA MET A 91 -33.21 -4.43 13.21
C MET A 91 -34.47 -3.81 12.63
N LYS A 92 -34.80 -4.11 11.36
CA LYS A 92 -36.07 -3.67 10.77
C LYS A 92 -37.28 -4.15 11.59
N ALA A 93 -37.31 -5.45 11.90
CA ALA A 93 -38.37 -6.04 12.72
C ALA A 93 -38.43 -5.39 14.11
N LYS A 94 -37.27 -5.17 14.75
CA LYS A 94 -37.18 -4.50 16.04
C LYS A 94 -37.81 -3.09 16.02
N ILE A 95 -37.49 -2.29 15.01
CA ILE A 95 -38.07 -0.95 14.86
C ILE A 95 -39.59 -1.04 14.70
N GLU A 96 -40.08 -1.94 13.85
CA GLU A 96 -41.52 -2.08 13.60
C GLU A 96 -42.28 -2.59 14.83
N ASP A 97 -41.81 -3.69 15.43
CA ASP A 97 -42.50 -4.45 16.47
C ASP A 97 -42.31 -3.87 17.88
N GLU A 98 -41.14 -3.29 18.19
CA GLU A 98 -40.81 -2.80 19.53
C GLU A 98 -40.93 -1.27 19.65
N VAL A 99 -40.88 -0.53 18.55
CA VAL A 99 -40.94 0.95 18.57
C VAL A 99 -42.26 1.45 17.99
N LEU A 100 -42.56 1.14 16.73
CA LEU A 100 -43.68 1.76 16.02
C LEU A 100 -45.05 1.27 16.51
N PHE A 101 -45.27 -0.05 16.57
CA PHE A 101 -46.55 -0.59 17.03
C PHE A 101 -46.86 -0.29 18.52
N PRO A 102 -45.94 -0.49 19.48
CA PRO A 102 -46.21 -0.21 20.89
C PRO A 102 -46.45 1.28 21.15
N SER A 103 -45.80 2.15 20.37
CA SER A 103 -46.02 3.59 20.45
C SER A 103 -47.36 4.03 19.84
N ARG A 104 -48.13 3.13 19.21
CA ARG A 104 -49.36 3.44 18.46
C ARG A 104 -49.14 4.38 17.28
N CYS A 105 -48.11 4.10 16.47
CA CYS A 105 -47.93 4.78 15.19
C CYS A 105 -48.99 4.26 14.19
N HIS A 106 -49.61 5.16 13.43
CA HIS A 106 -50.65 4.83 12.44
C HIS A 106 -50.21 5.30 11.03
N ARG A 107 -51.11 5.31 10.05
CA ARG A 107 -50.77 5.72 8.66
C ARG A 107 -50.44 7.21 8.52
N ASP A 108 -50.79 8.02 9.51
CA ASP A 108 -50.45 9.44 9.64
C ASP A 108 -49.09 9.67 10.34
N THR A 109 -48.25 8.64 10.39
CA THR A 109 -46.86 8.71 10.85
C THR A 109 -45.93 9.15 9.71
N CYS A 110 -44.96 10.02 10.01
CA CYS A 110 -43.83 10.30 9.12
C CYS A 110 -42.54 9.81 9.76
N VAL A 111 -41.76 9.01 9.05
CA VAL A 111 -40.41 8.60 9.47
C VAL A 111 -39.41 9.67 9.05
N VAL A 112 -38.60 10.15 9.99
CA VAL A 112 -37.55 11.16 9.77
C VAL A 112 -36.21 10.48 9.95
N ALA A 113 -35.51 10.20 8.85
CA ALA A 113 -34.21 9.54 8.87
C ALA A 113 -33.11 10.58 9.09
N VAL A 114 -32.41 10.53 10.23
CA VAL A 114 -31.29 11.43 10.56
C VAL A 114 -30.02 10.58 10.69
N GLY A 115 -29.16 10.61 9.67
CA GLY A 115 -27.96 9.77 9.68
C GLY A 115 -27.29 9.61 8.31
N GLY A 116 -26.29 8.73 8.25
CA GLY A 116 -25.67 8.33 6.98
C GLY A 116 -26.53 7.37 6.15
N GLY A 117 -25.95 6.78 5.11
CA GLY A 117 -26.67 5.89 4.18
C GLY A 117 -27.29 4.65 4.84
N VAL A 118 -26.67 4.12 5.89
CA VAL A 118 -27.21 3.00 6.69
C VAL A 118 -28.58 3.35 7.28
N VAL A 119 -28.64 4.47 8.02
CA VAL A 119 -29.87 4.95 8.64
C VAL A 119 -30.90 5.32 7.57
N GLY A 120 -30.45 5.97 6.50
CA GLY A 120 -31.31 6.35 5.37
C GLY A 120 -31.99 5.15 4.71
N ASP A 121 -31.24 4.10 4.39
CA ASP A 121 -31.76 2.90 3.72
C ASP A 121 -32.67 2.10 4.65
N LEU A 122 -32.27 1.88 5.90
CA LEU A 122 -33.06 1.15 6.88
C LEU A 122 -34.38 1.87 7.19
N SER A 123 -34.31 3.17 7.49
CA SER A 123 -35.49 3.98 7.84
C SER A 123 -36.43 4.12 6.64
N GLY A 124 -35.87 4.31 5.44
CA GLY A 124 -36.63 4.34 4.21
C GLY A 124 -37.34 3.02 3.94
N TYR A 125 -36.70 1.88 4.21
CA TYR A 125 -37.32 0.57 3.98
C TYR A 125 -38.37 0.23 5.04
N VAL A 126 -38.15 0.61 6.31
CA VAL A 126 -39.19 0.60 7.35
C VAL A 126 -40.39 1.42 6.89
N ALA A 127 -40.17 2.66 6.42
CA ALA A 127 -41.24 3.52 5.96
C ALA A 127 -41.98 2.97 4.73
N ALA A 128 -41.26 2.30 3.82
CA ALA A 128 -41.84 1.68 2.63
C ALA A 128 -42.80 0.54 2.96
N THR A 129 -42.52 -0.24 4.01
CA THR A 129 -43.30 -1.44 4.35
C THR A 129 -44.28 -1.25 5.50
N TYR A 130 -43.98 -0.36 6.45
CA TYR A 130 -44.83 -0.14 7.61
C TYR A 130 -46.21 0.33 7.18
N MET A 131 -47.25 -0.41 7.58
CA MET A 131 -48.64 -0.21 7.15
C MET A 131 -48.87 -0.12 5.62
N ARG A 132 -47.98 -0.74 4.83
CA ARG A 132 -47.92 -0.70 3.35
C ARG A 132 -47.49 0.67 2.79
N GLY A 133 -46.71 1.42 3.54
CA GLY A 133 -46.13 2.69 3.13
C GLY A 133 -46.62 3.84 4.01
N VAL A 134 -45.67 4.57 4.57
CA VAL A 134 -45.89 5.84 5.27
C VAL A 134 -44.95 6.92 4.72
N PRO A 135 -45.29 8.22 4.84
CA PRO A 135 -44.39 9.32 4.50
C PRO A 135 -43.02 9.18 5.18
N PHE A 136 -41.97 9.58 4.48
CA PHE A 136 -40.64 9.65 5.06
C PHE A 136 -39.81 10.80 4.50
N VAL A 137 -38.82 11.27 5.25
CA VAL A 137 -37.87 12.33 4.86
C VAL A 137 -36.44 11.90 5.19
N GLN A 138 -35.46 12.43 4.45
CA GLN A 138 -34.04 12.20 4.67
C GLN A 138 -33.34 13.45 5.19
N ILE A 139 -32.49 13.29 6.20
CA ILE A 139 -31.57 14.30 6.72
C ILE A 139 -30.18 13.64 6.76
N PRO A 140 -29.46 13.63 5.62
CA PRO A 140 -28.15 13.00 5.54
C PRO A 140 -27.10 13.68 6.43
N THR A 141 -26.29 12.89 7.14
CA THR A 141 -25.23 13.39 8.04
C THR A 141 -23.81 12.96 7.65
N SER A 142 -23.65 12.26 6.52
CA SER A 142 -22.34 11.96 5.92
C SER A 142 -22.29 12.51 4.51
N LEU A 143 -21.09 12.86 4.01
CA LEU A 143 -20.94 13.39 2.65
C LEU A 143 -21.52 12.42 1.61
N LEU A 144 -21.23 11.13 1.74
CA LEU A 144 -21.80 10.07 0.89
C LEU A 144 -23.33 10.14 0.85
N ALA A 145 -23.98 10.30 2.02
CA ALA A 145 -25.43 10.37 2.07
C ALA A 145 -25.97 11.68 1.48
N CYS A 146 -25.25 12.80 1.65
CA CYS A 146 -25.61 14.09 1.08
C CYS A 146 -25.64 14.04 -0.45
N VAL A 147 -24.66 13.39 -1.08
CA VAL A 147 -24.52 13.41 -2.54
C VAL A 147 -25.10 12.20 -3.25
N ASP A 148 -25.24 11.08 -2.55
CA ASP A 148 -25.65 9.81 -3.14
C ASP A 148 -26.83 9.18 -2.39
N SER A 149 -26.61 8.49 -1.26
CA SER A 149 -27.59 7.49 -0.77
C SER A 149 -28.97 8.06 -0.40
N SER A 150 -29.06 9.33 0.04
CA SER A 150 -30.35 9.94 0.38
C SER A 150 -31.25 10.24 -0.83
N ILE A 151 -30.70 10.17 -2.06
CA ILE A 151 -31.33 10.59 -3.29
C ILE A 151 -31.74 9.38 -4.15
N GLY A 152 -32.98 9.41 -4.63
CA GLY A 152 -33.54 8.48 -5.60
C GLY A 152 -34.25 7.27 -5.03
N GLY A 153 -34.58 7.31 -3.73
CA GLY A 153 -35.55 6.44 -3.08
C GLY A 153 -35.18 4.95 -3.04
N LYS A 154 -33.93 4.59 -3.30
CA LYS A 154 -33.45 3.22 -3.09
C LYS A 154 -33.32 3.02 -1.59
N THR A 155 -34.08 2.08 -1.03
CA THR A 155 -34.05 1.76 0.39
C THR A 155 -33.93 0.25 0.52
N GLY A 156 -33.24 -0.25 1.54
CA GLY A 156 -33.03 -1.68 1.67
C GLY A 156 -32.25 -2.10 2.90
N ILE A 157 -32.14 -3.41 3.01
CA ILE A 157 -31.36 -4.10 4.04
C ILE A 157 -30.44 -5.13 3.40
N ASP A 158 -29.38 -5.44 4.13
CA ASP A 158 -28.44 -6.48 3.79
C ASP A 158 -28.95 -7.82 4.28
N VAL A 159 -28.56 -8.86 3.55
CA VAL A 159 -28.82 -10.25 3.91
C VAL A 159 -27.52 -11.04 3.74
N GLU A 160 -27.50 -12.27 4.22
CA GLU A 160 -26.31 -13.13 4.14
C GLU A 160 -25.77 -13.31 2.70
N ALA A 161 -26.66 -13.26 1.70
CA ALA A 161 -26.27 -13.34 0.29
C ALA A 161 -25.61 -12.07 -0.26
N GLY A 162 -25.69 -10.91 0.42
CA GLY A 162 -25.08 -9.66 -0.01
C GLY A 162 -25.84 -8.39 0.40
N LYS A 163 -25.25 -7.24 0.02
CA LYS A 163 -25.75 -5.90 0.37
C LYS A 163 -26.95 -5.47 -0.46
N ASN A 164 -27.88 -4.74 0.15
CA ASN A 164 -29.00 -4.10 -0.55
C ASN A 164 -29.77 -5.05 -1.48
N LEU A 165 -29.89 -6.33 -1.12
CA LEU A 165 -30.56 -7.32 -1.95
C LEU A 165 -32.06 -7.37 -1.69
N LEU A 166 -32.50 -6.98 -0.48
CA LEU A 166 -33.91 -6.78 -0.14
C LEU A 166 -34.17 -5.31 0.11
N GLY A 167 -35.23 -4.78 -0.49
CA GLY A 167 -35.53 -3.35 -0.39
C GLY A 167 -36.75 -2.93 -1.18
N ALA A 168 -36.96 -1.62 -1.24
CA ALA A 168 -38.04 -1.00 -2.01
C ALA A 168 -37.58 0.34 -2.61
N PHE A 169 -38.17 0.69 -3.75
CA PHE A 169 -38.12 2.05 -4.25
C PHE A 169 -39.23 2.85 -3.55
N HIS A 170 -38.86 3.67 -2.56
CA HIS A 170 -39.78 4.53 -1.81
C HIS A 170 -39.24 5.96 -1.81
N MET A 171 -39.97 6.89 -2.39
CA MET A 171 -39.50 8.27 -2.56
C MET A 171 -39.70 9.08 -1.27
N PRO A 172 -38.68 9.83 -0.82
CA PRO A 172 -38.86 10.73 0.31
C PRO A 172 -39.80 11.87 -0.07
N GLN A 173 -40.47 12.45 0.91
CA GLN A 173 -41.24 13.69 0.75
C GLN A 173 -40.31 14.91 0.62
N ARG A 174 -39.11 14.80 1.19
CA ARG A 174 -38.08 15.84 1.19
C ARG A 174 -36.72 15.27 1.58
N VAL A 175 -35.66 15.89 1.09
CA VAL A 175 -34.27 15.65 1.52
C VAL A 175 -33.68 16.96 2.01
N TYR A 176 -33.14 17.00 3.23
CA TYR A 176 -32.52 18.20 3.82
C TYR A 176 -31.02 18.00 3.98
N ILE A 177 -30.23 18.58 3.08
CA ILE A 177 -28.78 18.53 3.10
C ILE A 177 -28.27 19.76 3.87
N ASP A 178 -27.92 19.56 5.14
CA ASP A 178 -27.26 20.58 5.96
C ASP A 178 -25.75 20.32 5.98
N LEU A 179 -24.97 21.17 5.33
CA LEU A 179 -23.51 21.01 5.22
C LEU A 179 -22.76 21.26 6.53
N SER A 180 -23.40 21.87 7.54
CA SER A 180 -22.77 22.04 8.86
C SER A 180 -22.48 20.70 9.55
N VAL A 181 -23.16 19.61 9.16
CA VAL A 181 -22.91 18.26 9.69
C VAL A 181 -21.53 17.71 9.32
N LEU A 182 -20.92 18.23 8.25
CA LEU A 182 -19.59 17.79 7.81
C LEU A 182 -18.49 18.19 8.80
N GLN A 183 -18.72 19.20 9.64
CA GLN A 183 -17.74 19.67 10.62
C GLN A 183 -17.49 18.67 11.75
N THR A 184 -18.46 17.80 12.07
CA THR A 184 -18.28 16.74 13.07
C THR A 184 -18.03 15.37 12.43
N LEU A 185 -18.01 15.29 11.10
CA LEU A 185 -17.83 14.03 10.39
C LEU A 185 -16.36 13.61 10.47
N PRO A 186 -16.05 12.35 10.84
CA PRO A 186 -14.67 11.86 10.81
C PRO A 186 -14.04 12.05 9.43
N LYS A 187 -12.78 12.49 9.37
CA LYS A 187 -12.08 12.77 8.11
C LYS A 187 -12.11 11.59 7.12
N ARG A 188 -12.01 10.35 7.61
CA ARG A 188 -12.11 9.14 6.77
C ARG A 188 -13.48 9.01 6.09
N GLU A 189 -14.57 9.38 6.76
CA GLU A 189 -15.93 9.34 6.18
C GLU A 189 -16.17 10.48 5.18
N LEU A 190 -15.50 11.62 5.37
CA LEU A 190 -15.46 12.68 4.37
C LEU A 190 -14.76 12.17 3.09
N ILE A 191 -13.57 11.58 3.23
CA ILE A 191 -12.81 10.96 2.12
C ILE A 191 -13.64 9.86 1.45
N ASN A 192 -14.29 8.99 2.23
CA ASN A 192 -15.21 7.97 1.73
C ASN A 192 -16.29 8.57 0.82
N GLY A 193 -16.94 9.66 1.25
CA GLY A 193 -17.93 10.36 0.42
C GLY A 193 -17.36 10.96 -0.87
N MET A 194 -16.09 11.38 -0.88
CA MET A 194 -15.45 11.93 -2.08
C MET A 194 -15.35 10.92 -3.22
N GLY A 195 -15.35 9.60 -2.95
CA GLY A 195 -15.37 8.58 -4.00
C GLY A 195 -16.59 8.72 -4.92
N GLU A 196 -17.76 8.98 -4.34
CA GLU A 196 -19.01 9.20 -5.08
C GLU A 196 -19.06 10.56 -5.79
N VAL A 197 -18.45 11.58 -5.19
CA VAL A 197 -18.34 12.92 -5.75
C VAL A 197 -17.46 12.90 -7.01
N VAL A 198 -16.27 12.31 -6.92
CA VAL A 198 -15.34 12.20 -8.07
C VAL A 198 -15.95 11.33 -9.17
N LYS A 199 -16.61 10.22 -8.81
CA LYS A 199 -17.36 9.39 -9.77
C LYS A 199 -18.37 10.22 -10.56
N SER A 200 -19.15 11.07 -9.87
CA SER A 200 -20.20 11.89 -10.50
C SER A 200 -19.64 12.88 -11.53
N GLY A 201 -18.53 13.56 -11.20
CA GLY A 201 -17.80 14.40 -12.15
C GLY A 201 -17.26 13.56 -13.32
N ALA A 202 -16.67 12.40 -13.04
CA ALA A 202 -16.07 11.56 -14.07
C ALA A 202 -17.10 11.06 -15.12
N ILE A 203 -18.34 10.77 -14.72
CA ILE A 203 -19.33 10.15 -15.63
C ILE A 203 -20.29 11.11 -16.34
N PHE A 204 -20.45 12.34 -15.83
CA PHE A 204 -21.53 13.23 -16.27
C PHE A 204 -21.17 14.71 -16.42
N ASP A 205 -20.20 15.22 -15.65
CA ASP A 205 -19.96 16.66 -15.55
C ASP A 205 -18.45 16.98 -15.48
N ALA A 206 -17.87 17.36 -16.61
CA ALA A 206 -16.46 17.71 -16.72
C ALA A 206 -16.10 18.99 -15.94
N GLU A 207 -17.02 19.97 -15.85
CA GLU A 207 -16.78 21.20 -15.08
C GLU A 207 -16.73 20.90 -13.58
N LEU A 208 -17.60 20.02 -13.09
CA LEU A 208 -17.50 19.49 -11.72
C LEU A 208 -16.14 18.79 -11.51
N PHE A 209 -15.70 17.96 -12.46
CA PHE A 209 -14.42 17.26 -12.33
C PHE A 209 -13.22 18.22 -12.28
N GLU A 210 -13.21 19.27 -13.11
CA GLU A 210 -12.17 20.32 -13.09
C GLU A 210 -12.16 21.12 -11.77
N LEU A 211 -13.35 21.41 -11.22
CA LEU A 211 -13.46 22.00 -9.90
C LEU A 211 -12.88 21.08 -8.82
N LEU A 212 -13.09 19.77 -8.93
CA LEU A 212 -12.52 18.78 -8.01
C LEU A 212 -11.00 18.67 -8.13
N GLU A 213 -10.42 18.81 -9.34
CA GLU A 213 -8.97 18.81 -9.54
C GLU A 213 -8.28 19.99 -8.83
N THR A 214 -8.98 21.11 -8.65
CA THR A 214 -8.42 22.36 -8.10
C THR A 214 -8.79 22.64 -6.64
N SER A 215 -9.74 21.91 -6.07
CA SER A 215 -10.35 22.23 -4.76
C SER A 215 -10.08 21.19 -3.67
N ALA A 216 -9.13 20.27 -3.88
CA ALA A 216 -8.93 19.12 -2.99
C ALA A 216 -8.61 19.52 -1.53
N GLU A 217 -7.69 20.46 -1.33
CA GLU A 217 -7.32 20.95 0.00
C GLU A 217 -8.50 21.65 0.68
N THR A 218 -9.21 22.51 -0.05
CA THR A 218 -10.38 23.24 0.43
C THR A 218 -11.50 22.31 0.90
N LEU A 219 -11.80 21.25 0.14
CA LEU A 219 -12.84 20.29 0.49
C LEU A 219 -12.42 19.38 1.65
N LEU A 220 -11.16 18.92 1.71
CA LEU A 220 -10.69 18.07 2.80
C LEU A 220 -10.53 18.80 4.14
N SER A 221 -10.24 20.11 4.09
CA SER A 221 -10.14 20.98 5.27
C SER A 221 -11.45 21.67 5.64
N LEU A 222 -12.44 21.66 4.75
CA LEU A 222 -13.69 22.43 4.86
C LEU A 222 -13.44 23.92 5.10
N SER A 223 -12.36 24.47 4.52
CA SER A 223 -11.91 25.85 4.78
C SER A 223 -12.77 26.91 4.08
N ASP A 224 -13.42 26.56 2.96
CA ASP A 224 -14.38 27.41 2.26
C ASP A 224 -15.70 26.65 2.02
N MET A 225 -16.71 27.00 2.82
CA MET A 225 -18.02 26.35 2.74
C MET A 225 -18.82 26.75 1.49
N GLU A 226 -18.51 27.86 0.80
CA GLU A 226 -19.17 28.20 -0.47
C GLU A 226 -18.74 27.24 -1.58
N VAL A 227 -17.44 26.92 -1.63
CA VAL A 227 -16.88 25.93 -2.56
C VAL A 227 -17.43 24.54 -2.24
N VAL A 228 -17.46 24.13 -0.96
CA VAL A 228 -18.09 22.88 -0.52
C VAL A 228 -19.55 22.81 -0.97
N GLN A 229 -20.32 23.88 -0.74
CA GLN A 229 -21.72 23.94 -1.12
C GLN A 229 -21.91 23.82 -2.63
N ARG A 230 -21.07 24.49 -3.42
CA ARG A 230 -21.10 24.41 -4.88
C ARG A 230 -20.83 22.99 -5.38
N VAL A 231 -19.80 22.32 -4.85
CA VAL A 231 -19.44 20.94 -5.23
C VAL A 231 -20.56 19.96 -4.90
N VAL A 232 -21.11 20.05 -3.68
CA VAL A 232 -22.24 19.18 -3.27
C VAL A 232 -23.46 19.46 -4.15
N ALA A 233 -23.79 20.72 -4.43
CA ALA A 233 -24.93 21.08 -5.28
C ALA A 233 -24.81 20.53 -6.71
N LEU A 234 -23.64 20.66 -7.35
CA LEU A 234 -23.37 20.09 -8.67
C LEU A 234 -23.50 18.55 -8.65
N THR A 235 -22.92 17.90 -7.64
CA THR A 235 -22.99 16.43 -7.50
C THR A 235 -24.43 15.95 -7.31
N VAL A 236 -25.20 16.63 -6.45
CA VAL A 236 -26.62 16.37 -6.22
C VAL A 236 -27.43 16.55 -7.50
N GLN A 237 -27.12 17.60 -8.29
CA GLN A 237 -27.78 17.86 -9.57
C GLN A 237 -27.55 16.72 -10.58
N VAL A 238 -26.34 16.16 -10.65
CA VAL A 238 -26.04 14.98 -11.49
C VAL A 238 -26.98 13.84 -11.12
N LYS A 239 -27.04 13.46 -9.84
CA LYS A 239 -27.88 12.34 -9.40
C LYS A 239 -29.37 12.61 -9.57
N ALA A 240 -29.83 13.81 -9.23
CA ALA A 240 -31.23 14.21 -9.40
C ALA A 240 -31.66 14.15 -10.87
N THR A 241 -30.80 14.61 -11.79
CA THR A 241 -31.06 14.56 -13.24
C THR A 241 -31.19 13.12 -13.73
N VAL A 242 -30.24 12.26 -13.37
CA VAL A 242 -30.22 10.84 -13.78
C VAL A 242 -31.43 10.08 -13.21
N VAL A 243 -31.77 10.28 -11.93
CA VAL A 243 -32.91 9.64 -11.26
C VAL A 243 -34.25 10.10 -11.86
N THR A 244 -34.36 11.38 -12.21
CA THR A 244 -35.58 11.94 -12.81
C THR A 244 -35.84 11.32 -14.20
N GLN A 245 -34.78 11.07 -14.97
CA GLN A 245 -34.89 10.45 -16.29
C GLN A 245 -35.08 8.93 -16.23
N ASP A 246 -34.50 8.24 -15.25
CA ASP A 246 -34.59 6.79 -15.10
C ASP A 246 -34.71 6.37 -13.64
N THR A 247 -35.93 6.45 -13.11
CA THR A 247 -36.20 6.17 -11.70
C THR A 247 -36.03 4.70 -11.32
N LYS A 248 -36.14 3.76 -12.27
CA LYS A 248 -36.13 2.31 -11.99
C LYS A 248 -34.88 1.58 -12.49
N GLU A 249 -33.86 2.30 -12.94
CA GLU A 249 -32.58 1.72 -13.38
C GLU A 249 -32.71 0.77 -14.57
N MET A 250 -33.48 1.18 -15.57
CA MET A 250 -33.70 0.42 -16.81
C MET A 250 -32.90 0.97 -18.00
N GLY A 251 -32.15 2.06 -17.82
CA GLY A 251 -31.42 2.76 -18.88
C GLY A 251 -30.29 3.64 -18.32
N LEU A 252 -30.48 4.97 -18.34
CA LEU A 252 -29.46 5.96 -17.98
C LEU A 252 -28.91 5.77 -16.57
N ARG A 253 -29.73 5.35 -15.60
CA ARG A 253 -29.28 5.25 -14.20
C ARG A 253 -28.20 4.19 -13.98
N ALA A 254 -27.98 3.31 -14.95
CA ALA A 254 -26.85 2.38 -14.96
C ALA A 254 -25.49 3.10 -14.85
N ILE A 255 -25.34 4.32 -15.38
CA ILE A 255 -24.06 5.05 -15.36
C ILE A 255 -23.56 5.34 -13.94
N LEU A 256 -24.48 5.45 -12.96
CA LEU A 256 -24.13 5.65 -11.56
C LEU A 256 -23.36 4.47 -10.96
N ASN A 257 -23.32 3.32 -11.66
CA ASN A 257 -22.55 2.15 -11.27
C ASN A 257 -21.15 2.10 -11.89
N PHE A 258 -20.66 3.19 -12.49
CA PHE A 258 -19.24 3.31 -12.83
C PHE A 258 -18.38 3.10 -11.57
N GLY A 259 -17.36 2.28 -11.71
CA GLY A 259 -16.50 1.83 -10.61
C GLY A 259 -17.14 0.81 -9.66
N HIS A 260 -18.44 0.56 -9.75
CA HIS A 260 -19.13 -0.34 -8.81
C HIS A 260 -19.09 -1.81 -9.24
N SER A 261 -18.84 -2.12 -10.51
CA SER A 261 -18.76 -3.52 -10.97
C SER A 261 -17.54 -4.18 -10.36
N VAL A 262 -16.36 -3.60 -10.61
CA VAL A 262 -15.11 -4.07 -9.99
C VAL A 262 -15.05 -3.68 -8.51
N GLY A 263 -15.49 -2.46 -8.17
CA GLY A 263 -15.47 -1.94 -6.81
C GLY A 263 -16.29 -2.77 -5.83
N HIS A 264 -17.49 -3.23 -6.18
CA HIS A 264 -18.26 -4.14 -5.32
C HIS A 264 -17.61 -5.53 -5.21
N GLY A 265 -16.96 -6.00 -6.27
CA GLY A 265 -16.19 -7.25 -6.23
C GLY A 265 -15.07 -7.18 -5.20
N ILE A 266 -14.38 -6.05 -5.11
CA ILE A 266 -13.35 -5.75 -4.11
C ILE A 266 -13.97 -5.52 -2.73
N GLU A 267 -15.04 -4.72 -2.63
CA GLU A 267 -15.75 -4.39 -1.39
C GLU A 267 -16.21 -5.65 -0.65
N ALA A 268 -16.76 -6.63 -1.39
CA ALA A 268 -17.22 -7.90 -0.82
C ALA A 268 -16.11 -8.75 -0.19
N LEU A 269 -14.84 -8.48 -0.51
CA LEU A 269 -13.67 -9.18 0.04
C LEU A 269 -12.98 -8.39 1.16
N LEU A 270 -13.05 -7.06 1.10
CA LEU A 270 -12.34 -6.17 2.02
C LEU A 270 -13.21 -5.63 3.17
N GLN A 271 -14.52 -5.84 3.12
CA GLN A 271 -15.39 -5.40 4.20
C GLN A 271 -15.22 -6.22 5.49
N PRO A 272 -15.39 -5.60 6.67
CA PRO A 272 -15.72 -4.18 6.88
C PRO A 272 -14.50 -3.23 6.95
N GLU A 273 -13.28 -3.70 6.69
CA GLU A 273 -12.05 -2.91 6.85
C GLU A 273 -12.00 -1.70 5.89
N TYR A 274 -12.41 -1.91 4.64
CA TYR A 274 -12.54 -0.85 3.64
C TYR A 274 -13.97 -0.34 3.52
N LEU A 275 -14.10 0.98 3.43
CA LEU A 275 -15.37 1.67 3.22
C LEU A 275 -15.80 1.62 1.75
N HIS A 276 -17.06 1.94 1.50
CA HIS A 276 -17.66 1.84 0.17
C HIS A 276 -16.95 2.72 -0.88
N GLY A 277 -16.80 4.02 -0.61
CA GLY A 277 -16.15 4.96 -1.52
C GLY A 277 -14.66 4.67 -1.73
N GLU A 278 -13.99 4.09 -0.74
CA GLU A 278 -12.63 3.55 -0.89
C GLU A 278 -12.62 2.43 -1.95
N CYS A 279 -13.57 1.48 -1.90
CA CYS A 279 -13.68 0.42 -2.90
C CYS A 279 -14.12 0.94 -4.28
N VAL A 280 -15.06 1.90 -4.32
CA VAL A 280 -15.51 2.55 -5.56
C VAL A 280 -14.37 3.30 -6.23
N SER A 281 -13.46 3.95 -5.48
CA SER A 281 -12.31 4.63 -6.08
C SER A 281 -11.35 3.69 -6.81
N MET A 282 -11.02 2.54 -6.20
CA MET A 282 -10.23 1.48 -6.85
C MET A 282 -10.97 0.91 -8.06
N GLY A 283 -12.28 0.69 -7.94
CA GLY A 283 -13.13 0.21 -9.02
C GLY A 283 -13.20 1.19 -10.19
N CYS A 284 -13.37 2.49 -9.95
CA CYS A 284 -13.39 3.54 -10.97
C CYS A 284 -12.10 3.51 -11.80
N LEU A 285 -10.95 3.39 -11.14
CA LEU A 285 -9.67 3.32 -11.84
C LEU A 285 -9.55 2.04 -12.66
N LYS A 286 -9.89 0.87 -12.10
CA LYS A 286 -9.80 -0.41 -12.81
C LYS A 286 -10.79 -0.50 -13.97
N GLU A 287 -12.00 0.05 -13.84
CA GLU A 287 -12.96 0.15 -14.95
C GLU A 287 -12.49 1.13 -16.03
N ALA A 288 -11.81 2.22 -15.68
CA ALA A 288 -11.18 3.12 -16.64
C ALA A 288 -9.98 2.47 -17.35
N GLU A 289 -9.16 1.69 -16.66
CA GLU A 289 -8.07 0.90 -17.25
C GLU A 289 -8.62 -0.20 -18.19
N ILE A 290 -9.75 -0.83 -17.86
CA ILE A 290 -10.47 -1.74 -18.76
C ILE A 290 -10.95 -0.98 -20.01
N ALA A 291 -11.56 0.21 -19.84
CA ALA A 291 -12.02 1.03 -20.96
C ALA A 291 -10.86 1.44 -21.89
N ARG A 292 -9.71 1.82 -21.31
CA ARG A 292 -8.47 2.10 -22.05
C ARG A 292 -7.98 0.87 -22.80
N GLY A 293 -7.91 -0.29 -22.15
CA GLY A 293 -7.55 -1.58 -22.76
C GLY A 293 -8.57 -2.12 -23.77
N MET A 294 -9.70 -1.42 -23.96
CA MET A 294 -10.66 -1.66 -25.04
C MET A 294 -10.66 -0.56 -26.12
N GLY A 295 -9.76 0.43 -26.02
CA GLY A 295 -9.66 1.56 -26.94
C GLY A 295 -10.81 2.56 -26.80
N VAL A 296 -11.49 2.59 -25.65
CA VAL A 296 -12.67 3.45 -25.40
C VAL A 296 -12.28 4.81 -24.82
N CYS A 297 -11.23 4.88 -24.00
CA CYS A 297 -10.68 6.13 -23.46
C CYS A 297 -9.15 6.17 -23.56
N SER A 298 -8.59 7.37 -23.41
CA SER A 298 -7.15 7.62 -23.45
C SER A 298 -6.48 7.43 -22.09
N SER A 299 -5.15 7.21 -22.07
CA SER A 299 -4.39 7.31 -20.82
C SER A 299 -4.45 8.66 -20.14
N ALA A 300 -4.63 9.75 -20.88
CA ALA A 300 -4.84 11.06 -20.29
C ALA A 300 -6.07 11.05 -19.37
N THR A 301 -7.16 10.42 -19.81
CA THR A 301 -8.40 10.23 -19.03
C THR A 301 -8.15 9.40 -17.76
N VAL A 302 -7.50 8.24 -17.89
CA VAL A 302 -7.17 7.36 -16.74
C VAL A 302 -6.25 8.09 -15.75
N GLY A 303 -5.24 8.80 -16.27
CA GLY A 303 -4.30 9.58 -15.47
C GLY A 303 -4.98 10.72 -14.71
N ARG A 304 -5.87 11.49 -15.34
CA ARG A 304 -6.68 12.53 -14.67
C ARG A 304 -7.53 11.95 -13.54
N LEU A 305 -8.23 10.83 -13.80
CA LEU A 305 -9.02 10.14 -12.78
C LEU A 305 -8.18 9.67 -11.61
N ARG A 306 -7.05 9.00 -11.88
CA ARG A 306 -6.11 8.52 -10.85
C ARG A 306 -5.63 9.67 -9.96
N ARG A 307 -5.25 10.81 -10.55
CA ARG A 307 -4.76 11.99 -9.83
C ARG A 307 -5.84 12.63 -8.97
N CYS A 308 -7.04 12.82 -9.52
CA CYS A 308 -8.16 13.39 -8.78
C CYS A 308 -8.48 12.53 -7.55
N LEU A 309 -8.62 11.21 -7.71
CA LEU A 309 -8.87 10.29 -6.60
C LEU A 309 -7.76 10.35 -5.54
N ALA A 310 -6.49 10.28 -5.96
CA ALA A 310 -5.35 10.34 -5.04
C ALA A 310 -5.28 11.66 -4.26
N ALA A 311 -5.62 12.80 -4.88
CA ALA A 311 -5.63 14.11 -4.23
C ALA A 311 -6.63 14.19 -3.06
N TYR A 312 -7.71 13.40 -3.09
CA TYR A 312 -8.67 13.27 -2.00
C TYR A 312 -8.29 12.22 -0.95
N GLY A 313 -7.12 11.59 -1.05
CA GLY A 313 -6.68 10.54 -0.13
C GLY A 313 -7.39 9.19 -0.34
N LEU A 314 -8.01 8.96 -1.49
CA LEU A 314 -8.66 7.70 -1.83
C LEU A 314 -7.65 6.66 -2.35
N PRO A 315 -7.86 5.36 -2.06
CA PRO A 315 -7.00 4.31 -2.56
C PRO A 315 -7.13 4.13 -4.08
N VAL A 316 -5.99 4.15 -4.77
CA VAL A 316 -5.90 3.96 -6.23
C VAL A 316 -5.24 2.62 -6.61
N ARG A 317 -5.05 1.72 -5.65
CA ARG A 317 -4.46 0.39 -5.86
C ARG A 317 -5.20 -0.64 -5.04
N VAL A 318 -5.48 -1.78 -5.67
CA VAL A 318 -6.06 -2.94 -5.00
C VAL A 318 -5.01 -3.57 -4.08
N PRO A 319 -5.32 -3.89 -2.81
CA PRO A 319 -4.38 -4.52 -1.89
C PRO A 319 -3.88 -5.89 -2.40
N ASP A 320 -2.58 -6.16 -2.21
CA ASP A 320 -1.89 -7.35 -2.73
C ASP A 320 -2.47 -8.70 -2.29
N HIS A 321 -3.19 -8.75 -1.17
CA HIS A 321 -3.81 -9.97 -0.66
C HIS A 321 -5.16 -10.29 -1.29
N VAL A 322 -5.72 -9.39 -2.12
CA VAL A 322 -6.98 -9.60 -2.84
C VAL A 322 -6.70 -10.31 -4.15
N ALA A 323 -7.13 -11.57 -4.26
CA ALA A 323 -6.93 -12.34 -5.48
C ALA A 323 -7.95 -11.95 -6.57
N THR A 324 -7.47 -11.77 -7.81
CA THR A 324 -8.30 -11.46 -8.99
C THR A 324 -9.45 -12.42 -9.18
N ARG A 325 -9.19 -13.73 -9.00
CA ARG A 325 -10.22 -14.78 -9.12
C ARG A 325 -11.38 -14.55 -8.16
N ASP A 326 -11.08 -14.17 -6.92
CA ASP A 326 -12.11 -13.95 -5.90
C ASP A 326 -12.95 -12.71 -6.26
N VAL A 327 -12.32 -11.66 -6.79
CA VAL A 327 -13.04 -10.47 -7.31
C VAL A 327 -13.97 -10.86 -8.45
N LEU A 328 -13.50 -11.65 -9.43
CA LEU A 328 -14.32 -12.11 -10.55
C LEU A 328 -15.54 -12.93 -10.10
N VAL A 329 -15.36 -13.82 -9.13
CA VAL A 329 -16.48 -14.60 -8.54
C VAL A 329 -17.50 -13.67 -7.90
N LYS A 330 -17.07 -12.63 -7.17
CA LYS A 330 -17.99 -11.65 -6.58
C LYS A 330 -18.68 -10.79 -7.65
N MET A 331 -18.03 -10.55 -8.78
CA MET A 331 -18.64 -9.83 -9.91
C MET A 331 -19.72 -10.65 -10.62
N GLU A 332 -19.82 -11.97 -10.46
CA GLU A 332 -20.84 -12.80 -11.15
C GLU A 332 -22.27 -12.45 -10.73
N VAL A 333 -22.45 -12.06 -9.46
CA VAL A 333 -23.76 -11.71 -8.89
C VAL A 333 -24.12 -10.23 -9.07
N ASP A 334 -23.34 -9.46 -9.84
CA ASP A 334 -23.66 -8.08 -10.16
C ASP A 334 -25.02 -8.01 -10.90
N LYS A 335 -25.90 -7.13 -10.43
CA LYS A 335 -27.27 -6.91 -10.92
C LYS A 335 -27.31 -6.49 -12.38
N LYS A 336 -26.22 -5.93 -12.92
CA LYS A 336 -26.10 -5.54 -14.34
C LYS A 336 -25.86 -6.73 -15.27
N ASN A 337 -25.40 -7.86 -14.74
CA ASN A 337 -25.04 -9.01 -15.56
C ASN A 337 -26.27 -9.64 -16.20
N SER A 338 -26.10 -10.19 -17.40
CA SER A 338 -27.14 -10.94 -18.09
C SER A 338 -26.51 -12.03 -18.93
N GLN A 339 -27.16 -13.20 -19.04
CA GLN A 339 -26.71 -14.32 -19.86
C GLN A 339 -25.29 -14.82 -19.50
N GLY A 340 -24.89 -14.72 -18.22
CA GLY A 340 -23.58 -15.19 -17.75
C GLY A 340 -22.40 -14.31 -18.14
N VAL A 341 -22.63 -13.11 -18.67
CA VAL A 341 -21.57 -12.16 -19.06
C VAL A 341 -21.55 -10.97 -18.11
N LYS A 342 -20.35 -10.59 -17.66
CA LYS A 342 -20.11 -9.45 -16.78
C LYS A 342 -20.32 -8.14 -17.56
N LYS A 343 -21.07 -7.20 -17.00
CA LYS A 343 -21.32 -5.88 -17.62
C LYS A 343 -20.75 -4.74 -16.79
N ILE A 344 -19.99 -3.87 -17.45
CA ILE A 344 -19.27 -2.75 -16.84
C ILE A 344 -19.63 -1.43 -17.55
N VAL A 345 -19.63 -0.32 -16.82
CA VAL A 345 -19.79 1.03 -17.39
C VAL A 345 -18.41 1.50 -17.85
N LEU A 346 -18.27 1.84 -19.14
CA LEU A 346 -16.99 2.23 -19.70
C LEU A 346 -16.92 3.75 -19.83
N LEU A 347 -15.94 4.36 -19.16
CA LEU A 347 -15.62 5.77 -19.31
C LEU A 347 -15.06 6.03 -20.71
N GLN A 348 -15.56 7.07 -21.39
CA GLN A 348 -15.08 7.45 -22.73
C GLN A 348 -14.11 8.64 -22.65
N GLU A 349 -14.50 9.67 -21.90
CA GLU A 349 -13.73 10.86 -21.57
C GLU A 349 -14.24 11.39 -20.22
N ILE A 350 -13.50 12.25 -19.53
CA ILE A 350 -13.98 12.84 -18.28
C ILE A 350 -15.31 13.59 -18.54
N GLY A 351 -16.31 13.31 -17.73
CA GLY A 351 -17.67 13.83 -17.87
C GLY A 351 -18.59 12.97 -18.74
N LYS A 352 -18.12 11.85 -19.30
CA LYS A 352 -18.92 11.06 -20.25
C LYS A 352 -18.56 9.58 -20.31
N VAL A 353 -19.60 8.76 -20.25
CA VAL A 353 -19.51 7.31 -20.43
C VAL A 353 -20.03 6.87 -21.79
N LEU A 354 -19.58 5.71 -22.25
CA LEU A 354 -19.99 5.13 -23.51
C LEU A 354 -21.47 4.70 -23.46
N ALA A 355 -22.30 5.29 -24.31
CA ALA A 355 -23.74 5.00 -24.38
C ALA A 355 -24.08 3.83 -25.34
N ASN A 356 -25.35 3.40 -25.30
CA ASN A 356 -25.97 2.44 -26.23
C ASN A 356 -25.23 1.09 -26.40
N PRO A 357 -25.29 0.19 -25.38
CA PRO A 357 -25.84 0.37 -24.03
C PRO A 357 -24.84 1.01 -23.06
N TYR A 358 -25.33 1.59 -21.96
CA TYR A 358 -24.51 2.21 -20.91
C TYR A 358 -23.67 1.21 -20.09
N ALA A 359 -24.13 -0.04 -19.97
CA ALA A 359 -23.37 -1.14 -19.38
C ALA A 359 -23.05 -2.16 -20.46
N ARG A 360 -21.77 -2.43 -20.71
CA ARG A 360 -21.28 -3.26 -21.81
C ARG A 360 -20.68 -4.56 -21.32
N ALA A 361 -20.89 -5.62 -22.11
CA ALA A 361 -20.28 -6.91 -21.89
C ALA A 361 -18.75 -6.79 -21.99
N VAL A 362 -18.04 -7.26 -20.96
CA VAL A 362 -16.58 -7.34 -20.93
C VAL A 362 -16.19 -8.80 -20.71
N LYS A 363 -15.19 -9.29 -21.44
CA LYS A 363 -14.66 -10.65 -21.27
C LYS A 363 -13.84 -10.72 -19.99
N ASP A 364 -13.94 -11.83 -19.26
CA ASP A 364 -13.17 -12.05 -18.02
C ASP A 364 -11.67 -11.83 -18.24
N HIS A 365 -11.12 -12.31 -19.35
CA HIS A 365 -9.73 -12.10 -19.73
C HIS A 365 -9.28 -10.63 -19.71
N GLN A 366 -10.14 -9.69 -20.13
CA GLN A 366 -9.80 -8.26 -20.10
C GLN A 366 -9.76 -7.72 -18.65
N ILE A 367 -10.66 -8.23 -17.80
CA ILE A 367 -10.72 -7.85 -16.38
C ILE A 367 -9.50 -8.43 -15.65
N GLU A 368 -9.15 -9.69 -15.92
CA GLU A 368 -7.96 -10.36 -15.41
C GLU A 368 -6.68 -9.62 -15.82
N LEU A 369 -6.56 -9.24 -17.09
CA LEU A 369 -5.41 -8.52 -17.59
C LEU A 369 -5.21 -7.18 -16.87
N VAL A 370 -6.27 -6.53 -16.38
CA VAL A 370 -6.20 -5.27 -15.62
C VAL A 370 -5.93 -5.50 -14.13
N LEU A 371 -6.49 -6.54 -13.53
CA LEU A 371 -6.33 -6.84 -12.10
C LEU A 371 -5.02 -7.59 -11.76
N GLU A 372 -4.51 -8.44 -12.65
CA GLU A 372 -3.31 -9.24 -12.38
C GLU A 372 -2.02 -8.43 -12.45
N LYS A 373 -1.09 -8.66 -11.53
CA LYS A 373 0.24 -8.01 -11.59
C LYS A 373 1.18 -8.69 -12.58
N GLN A 374 1.01 -9.99 -12.75
CA GLN A 374 1.89 -10.82 -13.56
C GLN A 374 1.28 -11.06 -14.94
N VAL A 375 2.10 -10.85 -15.96
CA VAL A 375 1.70 -11.08 -17.36
C VAL A 375 2.76 -11.89 -18.07
N ARG A 376 2.37 -12.53 -19.16
CA ARG A 376 3.29 -13.16 -20.10
C ARG A 376 2.85 -12.83 -21.51
N MET A 377 3.81 -12.77 -22.41
CA MET A 377 3.50 -12.77 -23.84
C MET A 377 3.10 -14.19 -24.26
N VAL A 378 2.16 -14.29 -25.21
CA VAL A 378 1.85 -15.55 -25.88
C VAL A 378 2.64 -15.58 -27.18
N PRO A 379 3.64 -16.47 -27.33
CA PRO A 379 4.38 -16.58 -28.58
C PRO A 379 3.45 -16.94 -29.74
N GLY A 380 3.63 -16.29 -30.89
CA GLY A 380 2.74 -16.54 -32.02
C GLY A 380 2.94 -15.62 -33.22
N PRO A 381 2.00 -14.69 -33.50
CA PRO A 381 1.97 -13.96 -34.77
C PRO A 381 3.14 -12.98 -34.92
N GLN A 382 3.44 -12.64 -36.17
CA GLN A 382 4.34 -11.54 -36.49
C GLN A 382 3.73 -10.21 -36.03
N ALA A 383 4.55 -9.36 -35.40
CA ALA A 383 4.15 -8.02 -34.99
C ALA A 383 3.99 -7.13 -36.23
N ASN A 384 2.77 -6.65 -36.48
CA ASN A 384 2.49 -5.80 -37.65
C ASN A 384 1.60 -4.61 -37.28
N GLY A 385 1.98 -3.41 -37.71
CA GLY A 385 1.11 -2.24 -37.62
C GLY A 385 1.84 -0.90 -37.51
N THR A 386 1.06 0.14 -37.22
CA THR A 386 1.54 1.50 -37.00
C THR A 386 1.18 1.92 -35.60
N ILE A 387 2.12 2.54 -34.90
CA ILE A 387 2.00 2.89 -33.49
C ILE A 387 2.62 4.25 -33.22
N ARG A 388 1.97 5.04 -32.37
CA ARG A 388 2.54 6.25 -31.79
C ARG A 388 2.82 6.00 -30.30
N VAL A 389 4.08 6.02 -29.91
CA VAL A 389 4.45 5.84 -28.49
C VAL A 389 4.28 7.15 -27.71
N PRO A 390 4.17 7.12 -26.37
CA PRO A 390 4.03 8.33 -25.55
C PRO A 390 5.17 9.32 -25.73
N GLY A 391 4.95 10.57 -25.32
CA GLY A 391 5.96 11.63 -25.38
C GLY A 391 7.24 11.31 -24.60
N SER A 392 8.36 11.87 -25.06
CA SER A 392 9.65 11.74 -24.39
C SER A 392 9.61 12.37 -23.01
N LYS A 393 9.92 11.61 -21.96
CA LYS A 393 10.01 12.13 -20.58
C LYS A 393 11.08 13.22 -20.48
N SER A 394 12.20 13.02 -21.18
CA SER A 394 13.35 13.94 -21.16
C SER A 394 13.00 15.29 -21.78
N ILE A 395 12.25 15.30 -22.88
CA ILE A 395 11.80 16.54 -23.54
C ILE A 395 10.66 17.17 -22.73
N SER A 396 9.68 16.36 -22.28
CA SER A 396 8.53 16.81 -21.49
C SER A 396 8.97 17.64 -20.27
N ASN A 397 9.89 17.13 -19.46
CA ASN A 397 10.37 17.84 -18.27
C ASN A 397 11.12 19.14 -18.59
N ARG A 398 11.84 19.22 -19.72
CA ARG A 398 12.55 20.43 -20.15
C ARG A 398 11.58 21.50 -20.65
N VAL A 399 10.69 21.11 -21.56
CA VAL A 399 9.66 22.00 -22.11
C VAL A 399 8.77 22.54 -21.00
N LEU A 400 8.36 21.68 -20.06
CA LEU A 400 7.53 22.08 -18.91
C LEU A 400 8.21 23.17 -18.06
N LEU A 401 9.48 22.97 -17.68
CA LEU A 401 10.22 23.94 -16.88
C LEU A 401 10.51 25.23 -17.67
N MET A 402 10.94 25.13 -18.93
CA MET A 402 11.19 26.31 -19.77
C MET A 402 9.91 27.13 -19.98
N ALA A 403 8.77 26.47 -20.23
CA ALA A 403 7.48 27.13 -20.38
C ALA A 403 7.03 27.83 -19.09
N ALA A 404 7.26 27.21 -17.94
CA ALA A 404 6.97 27.81 -16.63
C ALA A 404 7.88 29.00 -16.33
N LEU A 405 9.16 28.96 -16.74
CA LEU A 405 10.11 30.06 -16.58
C LEU A 405 9.87 31.18 -17.61
N GLY A 406 9.30 30.89 -18.76
CA GLY A 406 9.15 31.84 -19.86
C GLY A 406 8.04 32.86 -19.67
N LYS A 407 8.01 33.82 -20.59
CA LYS A 407 7.02 34.90 -20.65
C LYS A 407 5.91 34.53 -21.62
N GLY A 408 4.65 34.63 -21.17
CA GLY A 408 3.47 34.38 -21.98
C GLY A 408 2.90 32.96 -21.79
N SER A 409 1.90 32.62 -22.60
CA SER A 409 1.27 31.29 -22.58
C SER A 409 1.90 30.37 -23.64
N CYS A 410 2.12 29.11 -23.28
CA CYS A 410 2.62 28.06 -24.15
C CYS A 410 1.63 26.88 -24.17
N ARG A 411 1.21 26.43 -25.35
CA ARG A 411 0.45 25.19 -25.53
C ARG A 411 1.42 24.04 -25.79
N ILE A 412 1.37 22.99 -24.99
CA ILE A 412 2.26 21.83 -25.09
C ILE A 412 1.44 20.61 -25.47
N SER A 413 1.63 20.08 -26.67
CA SER A 413 0.99 18.86 -27.16
C SER A 413 1.94 17.66 -27.06
N GLY A 414 1.38 16.45 -26.85
CA GLY A 414 2.17 15.21 -26.74
C GLY A 414 3.02 15.10 -25.47
N LEU A 415 2.74 15.92 -24.44
CA LEU A 415 3.41 15.85 -23.15
C LEU A 415 3.18 14.47 -22.51
N LEU A 416 4.23 13.88 -21.95
CA LEU A 416 4.09 12.62 -21.21
C LEU A 416 3.33 12.85 -19.90
N HIS A 417 2.18 12.21 -19.72
CA HIS A 417 1.47 12.19 -18.43
C HIS A 417 2.08 11.16 -17.47
N SER A 418 3.21 11.51 -16.88
CA SER A 418 3.91 10.67 -15.89
C SER A 418 3.84 11.26 -14.47
N ASP A 419 4.17 10.45 -13.47
CA ASP A 419 4.38 10.91 -12.09
C ASP A 419 5.43 12.03 -12.04
N ASP A 420 6.52 11.94 -12.82
CA ASP A 420 7.62 12.92 -12.85
C ASP A 420 7.14 14.32 -13.30
N THR A 421 6.41 14.38 -14.42
CA THR A 421 5.84 15.65 -14.92
C THR A 421 4.80 16.20 -13.97
N GLN A 422 4.06 15.34 -13.28
CA GLN A 422 3.02 15.77 -12.34
C GLN A 422 3.61 16.41 -11.09
N VAL A 423 4.57 15.76 -10.44
CA VAL A 423 5.20 16.34 -9.24
C VAL A 423 5.95 17.63 -9.58
N MET A 424 6.48 17.76 -10.80
CA MET A 424 7.06 19.01 -11.30
C MET A 424 6.00 20.10 -11.48
N MET A 425 4.85 19.81 -12.09
CA MET A 425 3.75 20.78 -12.21
C MET A 425 3.28 21.26 -10.84
N ASN A 426 3.05 20.35 -9.88
CA ASN A 426 2.63 20.70 -8.52
C ASN A 426 3.67 21.59 -7.82
N ALA A 427 4.96 21.28 -7.98
CA ALA A 427 6.05 22.09 -7.46
C ALA A 427 6.08 23.50 -8.07
N LEU A 428 5.90 23.60 -9.39
CA LEU A 428 5.89 24.88 -10.11
C LEU A 428 4.64 25.73 -9.78
N GLN A 429 3.50 25.10 -9.49
CA GLN A 429 2.30 25.79 -9.01
C GLN A 429 2.55 26.52 -7.68
N LYS A 430 3.25 25.89 -6.74
CA LYS A 430 3.59 26.50 -5.44
C LYS A 430 4.39 27.78 -5.58
N VAL A 431 5.20 27.90 -6.64
CA VAL A 431 6.03 29.08 -6.92
C VAL A 431 5.44 30.01 -7.99
N GLY A 432 4.16 29.83 -8.35
CA GLY A 432 3.37 30.80 -9.10
C GLY A 432 3.13 30.49 -10.58
N ALA A 433 3.62 29.37 -11.13
CA ALA A 433 3.25 28.96 -12.49
C ALA A 433 1.80 28.46 -12.54
N LYS A 434 1.06 28.76 -13.62
CA LYS A 434 -0.31 28.27 -13.78
C LYS A 434 -0.40 27.26 -14.93
N PHE A 435 -1.23 26.26 -14.70
CA PHE A 435 -1.45 25.15 -15.63
C PHE A 435 -2.93 24.97 -15.84
N SER A 436 -3.34 24.76 -17.09
CA SER A 436 -4.67 24.32 -17.46
C SER A 436 -4.58 23.29 -18.58
N TRP A 437 -5.63 22.50 -18.76
CA TRP A 437 -5.67 21.48 -19.79
C TRP A 437 -6.70 21.85 -20.87
N GLU A 438 -6.38 21.52 -22.11
CA GLU A 438 -7.29 21.60 -23.25
C GLU A 438 -7.36 20.23 -23.96
N ASP A 439 -8.26 20.10 -24.93
CA ASP A 439 -8.42 18.89 -25.74
C ASP A 439 -8.53 17.62 -24.89
N ASN A 440 -9.43 17.65 -23.90
CA ASN A 440 -9.68 16.56 -22.94
C ASN A 440 -8.47 16.10 -22.12
N GLY A 441 -7.43 16.93 -22.01
CA GLY A 441 -6.21 16.62 -21.29
C GLY A 441 -5.02 16.34 -22.18
N ASP A 442 -5.17 16.31 -23.51
CA ASP A 442 -4.06 16.01 -24.43
C ASP A 442 -3.12 17.21 -24.66
N VAL A 443 -3.57 18.43 -24.35
CA VAL A 443 -2.78 19.66 -24.47
C VAL A 443 -2.67 20.35 -23.12
N LEU A 444 -1.43 20.56 -22.65
CA LEU A 444 -1.14 21.35 -21.46
C LEU A 444 -0.93 22.81 -21.85
N VAL A 445 -1.67 23.72 -21.24
CA VAL A 445 -1.45 25.16 -21.36
C VAL A 445 -0.71 25.64 -20.12
N VAL A 446 0.46 26.24 -20.33
CA VAL A 446 1.31 26.79 -19.28
C VAL A 446 1.31 28.31 -19.38
N GLU A 447 0.91 29.00 -18.32
CA GLU A 447 1.14 30.44 -18.17
C GLU A 447 2.44 30.63 -17.39
N GLY A 448 3.48 31.08 -18.10
CA GLY A 448 4.81 31.22 -17.53
C GLY A 448 4.99 32.44 -16.62
N THR A 449 5.94 32.36 -15.69
CA THR A 449 6.20 33.36 -14.66
C THR A 449 7.21 34.42 -15.08
N ALA A 450 7.79 34.31 -16.28
CA ALA A 450 8.92 35.12 -16.73
C ALA A 450 10.11 35.10 -15.74
N GLY A 451 10.32 33.98 -15.06
CA GLY A 451 11.37 33.76 -14.05
C GLY A 451 11.12 34.44 -12.71
N LYS A 452 9.95 35.06 -12.53
CA LYS A 452 9.56 35.75 -11.30
C LYS A 452 8.71 34.81 -10.45
N PHE A 453 9.36 33.88 -9.77
CA PHE A 453 8.69 33.00 -8.83
C PHE A 453 8.13 33.77 -7.62
N ALA A 454 7.00 33.30 -7.11
CA ALA A 454 6.37 33.85 -5.92
C ALA A 454 7.17 33.49 -4.65
N THR A 455 7.16 34.37 -3.65
CA THR A 455 7.69 34.08 -2.32
C THR A 455 6.90 32.92 -1.69
N VAL A 456 7.59 32.02 -0.99
CA VAL A 456 6.99 30.91 -0.24
C VAL A 456 7.30 31.04 1.25
N ALA A 457 6.56 30.31 2.10
CA ALA A 457 6.86 30.27 3.53
C ALA A 457 8.25 29.65 3.80
N ASP A 458 8.89 30.05 4.90
CA ASP A 458 10.15 29.43 5.31
C ASP A 458 9.95 27.95 5.62
N GLY A 459 10.80 27.10 5.04
CA GLY A 459 10.71 25.66 5.14
C GLY A 459 9.68 25.02 4.20
N GLU A 460 9.06 25.78 3.29
CA GLU A 460 8.07 25.23 2.35
C GLU A 460 8.66 24.08 1.53
N GLU A 461 8.00 22.92 1.57
CA GLU A 461 8.48 21.72 0.89
C GLU A 461 8.05 21.68 -0.58
N ILE A 462 9.04 21.60 -1.46
CA ILE A 462 8.90 21.18 -2.85
C ILE A 462 9.09 19.66 -2.89
N TYR A 463 7.98 18.95 -2.68
CA TYR A 463 7.95 17.48 -2.66
C TYR A 463 7.91 16.88 -4.07
N LEU A 464 8.89 16.02 -4.39
CA LEU A 464 9.09 15.47 -5.74
C LEU A 464 9.03 13.95 -5.82
N SER A 465 8.46 13.28 -4.80
CA SER A 465 8.38 11.80 -4.76
C SER A 465 9.74 11.16 -5.07
N ASN A 466 9.85 10.26 -6.04
CA ASN A 466 11.11 9.71 -6.58
C ASN A 466 11.45 10.23 -8.00
N ALA A 467 10.96 11.42 -8.38
CA ALA A 467 11.15 11.99 -9.71
C ALA A 467 12.55 12.58 -9.86
N GLY A 468 13.49 11.75 -10.30
CA GLY A 468 14.91 12.08 -10.31
C GLY A 468 15.22 13.34 -11.12
N THR A 469 14.71 13.41 -12.35
CA THR A 469 14.91 14.53 -13.26
C THR A 469 14.32 15.83 -12.71
N ALA A 470 13.10 15.76 -12.14
CA ALA A 470 12.45 16.92 -11.54
C ALA A 470 13.26 17.49 -10.37
N ALA A 471 13.77 16.62 -9.49
CA ALA A 471 14.62 17.04 -8.37
C ALA A 471 15.84 17.82 -8.84
N ARG A 472 16.56 17.35 -9.86
CA ARG A 472 17.76 18.04 -10.35
C ARG A 472 17.40 19.39 -10.94
N PHE A 473 16.43 19.42 -11.85
CA PHE A 473 16.01 20.66 -12.54
C PHE A 473 15.50 21.72 -11.56
N LEU A 474 14.69 21.31 -10.59
CA LEU A 474 14.14 22.23 -9.61
C LEU A 474 15.18 22.67 -8.58
N THR A 475 16.23 21.90 -8.28
CA THR A 475 17.33 22.39 -7.44
C THR A 475 17.95 23.67 -8.00
N SER A 476 18.21 23.76 -9.31
CA SER A 476 18.72 25.00 -9.91
C SER A 476 17.64 26.07 -10.02
N ALA A 477 16.41 25.72 -10.43
CA ALA A 477 15.33 26.69 -10.60
C ALA A 477 14.87 27.32 -9.27
N MET A 478 14.88 26.58 -8.17
CA MET A 478 14.47 27.07 -6.85
C MET A 478 15.41 28.13 -6.28
N THR A 479 16.62 28.30 -6.83
CA THR A 479 17.49 29.44 -6.49
C THR A 479 16.89 30.80 -6.92
N LEU A 480 15.88 30.80 -7.79
CA LEU A 480 15.16 31.98 -8.28
C LEU A 480 13.97 32.38 -7.40
N VAL A 481 13.57 31.54 -6.43
CA VAL A 481 12.50 31.87 -5.49
C VAL A 481 12.98 32.97 -4.56
N PRO A 482 12.30 34.12 -4.44
CA PRO A 482 12.72 35.19 -3.52
C PRO A 482 12.79 34.70 -2.06
N SER A 483 13.84 35.09 -1.33
CA SER A 483 13.96 34.82 0.11
C SER A 483 13.62 36.09 0.92
N GLU A 484 12.60 35.99 1.76
CA GLU A 484 12.26 37.00 2.78
C GLU A 484 12.75 36.52 4.15
N ASN A 485 13.32 37.43 4.96
CA ASN A 485 13.78 37.13 6.33
C ASN A 485 14.67 35.87 6.46
N ASP A 486 15.64 35.69 5.55
CA ASP A 486 16.57 34.56 5.55
C ASP A 486 15.91 33.17 5.31
N GLY A 487 14.64 33.14 4.93
CA GLY A 487 13.87 31.91 4.72
C GLY A 487 14.35 31.07 3.53
N THR A 488 14.07 29.76 3.59
CA THR A 488 14.52 28.76 2.61
C THR A 488 13.36 27.95 2.04
N VAL A 489 13.53 27.46 0.82
CA VAL A 489 12.65 26.45 0.20
C VAL A 489 13.32 25.08 0.29
N VAL A 490 12.55 24.03 0.61
CA VAL A 490 13.09 22.69 0.83
C VAL A 490 12.76 21.77 -0.33
N VAL A 491 13.75 21.37 -1.13
CA VAL A 491 13.57 20.36 -2.20
C VAL A 491 13.71 18.96 -1.59
N THR A 492 12.63 18.18 -1.60
CA THR A 492 12.55 16.87 -0.92
C THR A 492 11.77 15.83 -1.74
N GLY A 493 11.64 14.61 -1.21
CA GLY A 493 10.91 13.51 -1.84
C GLY A 493 10.65 12.34 -0.91
N ASN A 494 10.33 11.18 -1.50
CA ASN A 494 10.13 9.96 -0.72
C ASN A 494 11.46 9.38 -0.19
N TYR A 495 11.41 8.30 0.59
CA TYR A 495 12.61 7.72 1.21
C TYR A 495 13.72 7.39 0.20
N ARG A 496 13.37 6.88 -1.00
CA ARG A 496 14.35 6.58 -2.06
C ARG A 496 14.98 7.84 -2.65
N MET A 497 14.26 8.96 -2.71
CA MET A 497 14.84 10.23 -3.16
C MET A 497 15.95 10.70 -2.22
N LYS A 498 15.82 10.42 -0.93
CA LYS A 498 16.80 10.80 0.10
C LYS A 498 18.11 10.01 0.01
N GLU A 499 18.15 8.96 -0.81
CA GLU A 499 19.34 8.15 -1.09
C GLU A 499 19.94 8.48 -2.47
N ARG A 500 19.32 9.40 -3.22
CA ARG A 500 19.72 9.68 -4.61
C ARG A 500 20.79 10.77 -4.68
N PRO A 501 21.92 10.50 -5.37
CA PRO A 501 23.04 11.43 -5.42
C PRO A 501 22.69 12.70 -6.19
N ILE A 502 23.05 13.87 -5.64
CA ILE A 502 22.90 15.19 -6.27
C ILE A 502 24.11 16.10 -6.03
N ALA A 503 25.12 15.63 -5.29
CA ALA A 503 26.23 16.45 -4.80
C ALA A 503 26.92 17.32 -5.85
N PRO A 504 27.28 16.81 -7.05
CA PRO A 504 28.00 17.62 -8.03
C PRO A 504 27.19 18.81 -8.56
N LEU A 505 25.86 18.71 -8.59
CA LEU A 505 25.01 19.85 -8.93
C LEU A 505 25.03 20.90 -7.83
N VAL A 506 24.93 20.47 -6.56
CA VAL A 506 24.97 21.37 -5.41
C VAL A 506 26.32 22.08 -5.31
N GLU A 507 27.42 21.37 -5.54
CA GLU A 507 28.77 21.95 -5.56
C GLU A 507 28.93 22.99 -6.66
N ALA A 508 28.45 22.71 -7.88
CA ALA A 508 28.48 23.66 -8.98
C ALA A 508 27.67 24.93 -8.70
N LEU A 509 26.49 24.78 -8.07
CA LEU A 509 25.64 25.91 -7.68
C LEU A 509 26.27 26.72 -6.53
N ARG A 510 26.83 26.06 -5.50
CA ARG A 510 27.57 26.73 -4.43
C ARG A 510 28.78 27.49 -4.96
N GLY A 511 29.51 26.92 -5.93
CA GLY A 511 30.59 27.59 -6.65
C GLY A 511 30.13 28.80 -7.48
N ASN A 512 28.81 28.97 -7.68
CA ASN A 512 28.19 30.12 -8.32
C ASN A 512 27.42 31.01 -7.34
N ASP A 513 27.86 31.03 -6.07
CA ASP A 513 27.31 31.85 -4.98
C ASP A 513 25.84 31.53 -4.63
N CYS A 514 25.39 30.29 -4.88
CA CYS A 514 24.09 29.79 -4.41
C CYS A 514 24.19 29.23 -2.99
N GLU A 515 23.33 29.68 -2.08
CA GLU A 515 23.25 29.19 -0.71
C GLU A 515 22.34 27.95 -0.63
N ILE A 516 22.95 26.76 -0.53
CA ILE A 516 22.26 25.46 -0.48
C ILE A 516 22.86 24.62 0.65
N SER A 517 22.03 24.01 1.50
CA SER A 517 22.46 23.08 2.56
C SER A 517 21.74 21.74 2.49
N TYR A 518 22.43 20.67 2.88
CA TYR A 518 21.82 19.34 3.07
C TYR A 518 21.14 19.32 4.45
N LEU A 519 19.91 18.83 4.52
CA LEU A 519 19.17 18.74 5.79
C LEU A 519 19.32 17.37 6.47
N GLU A 520 19.63 16.33 5.70
CA GLU A 520 19.79 14.96 6.21
C GLU A 520 21.18 14.40 5.83
N ALA A 521 21.26 13.55 4.80
CA ALA A 521 22.52 12.97 4.35
C ALA A 521 23.27 13.88 3.38
N ASP A 522 24.58 14.04 3.57
CA ASP A 522 25.43 14.76 2.64
C ASP A 522 25.37 14.14 1.24
N GLY A 523 25.20 15.00 0.23
CA GLY A 523 25.19 14.62 -1.17
C GLY A 523 23.84 14.11 -1.71
N CYS A 524 22.78 14.04 -0.88
CA CYS A 524 21.43 13.66 -1.27
C CYS A 524 20.37 14.67 -0.76
N PRO A 525 19.20 14.81 -1.39
CA PRO A 525 18.08 15.54 -0.80
C PRO A 525 17.68 14.97 0.58
N PRO A 526 17.05 15.73 1.49
CA PRO A 526 16.45 17.05 1.27
C PRO A 526 17.46 18.20 1.26
N LEU A 527 17.19 19.20 0.41
CA LEU A 527 18.03 20.40 0.25
C LEU A 527 17.28 21.65 0.70
N ALA A 528 17.82 22.40 1.65
CA ALA A 528 17.35 23.77 1.91
C ALA A 528 18.08 24.73 0.97
N ILE A 529 17.31 25.53 0.22
CA ILE A 529 17.80 26.44 -0.81
C ILE A 529 17.35 27.85 -0.44
N ARG A 530 18.29 28.79 -0.38
CA ARG A 530 18.00 30.21 -0.25
C ARG A 530 18.02 30.89 -1.62
N GLY A 531 17.07 31.80 -1.81
CA GLY A 531 16.86 32.58 -3.04
C GLY A 531 17.93 33.62 -3.39
N THR A 532 19.18 33.22 -3.61
CA THR A 532 20.25 34.17 -3.96
C THR A 532 20.36 34.47 -5.46
N GLY A 533 19.71 33.65 -6.30
CA GLY A 533 19.85 33.60 -7.76
C GLY A 533 21.23 33.12 -8.21
N LEU A 534 21.35 32.74 -9.48
CA LEU A 534 22.66 32.41 -10.06
C LEU A 534 23.49 33.68 -10.28
N ARG A 535 24.76 33.68 -9.89
CA ARG A 535 25.65 34.81 -10.19
C ARG A 535 25.93 34.93 -11.68
N GLY A 536 26.24 33.83 -12.36
CA GLY A 536 26.78 33.85 -13.73
C GLY A 536 28.31 33.71 -13.78
N GLY A 537 28.94 34.06 -14.90
CA GLY A 537 30.38 33.83 -15.09
C GLY A 537 30.70 32.36 -15.37
N VAL A 538 31.88 31.87 -14.97
CA VAL A 538 32.29 30.48 -15.27
C VAL A 538 31.74 29.53 -14.20
N VAL A 539 30.96 28.53 -14.61
CA VAL A 539 30.51 27.41 -13.77
C VAL A 539 31.16 26.14 -14.27
N ARG A 540 31.79 25.38 -13.37
CA ARG A 540 32.44 24.11 -13.70
C ARG A 540 31.63 22.93 -13.18
N LEU A 541 31.49 21.91 -14.02
CA LEU A 541 30.79 20.67 -13.68
C LEU A 541 31.61 19.46 -14.11
N ALA A 542 31.77 18.51 -13.19
CA ALA A 542 32.42 17.23 -13.49
C ALA A 542 31.58 16.43 -14.51
N ALA A 543 32.16 16.15 -15.68
CA ALA A 543 31.45 15.60 -16.82
C ALA A 543 30.95 14.15 -16.62
N LYS A 544 31.57 13.36 -15.72
CA LYS A 544 31.19 11.96 -15.47
C LYS A 544 29.82 11.75 -14.81
N VAL A 545 29.18 12.79 -14.27
CA VAL A 545 28.29 12.57 -13.12
C VAL A 545 26.78 12.69 -13.36
N SER A 546 26.30 13.24 -14.49
CA SER A 546 24.93 13.03 -15.05
C SER A 546 24.56 14.15 -16.03
N SER A 547 23.91 13.80 -17.15
CA SER A 547 23.35 14.79 -18.09
C SER A 547 22.28 15.70 -17.49
N GLN A 548 21.64 15.28 -16.40
CA GLN A 548 20.59 16.03 -15.72
C GLN A 548 21.14 17.28 -15.03
N TYR A 549 22.36 17.22 -14.48
CA TYR A 549 22.98 18.36 -13.78
C TYR A 549 23.33 19.48 -14.76
N VAL A 550 23.98 19.11 -15.86
CA VAL A 550 24.36 20.03 -16.94
C VAL A 550 23.11 20.74 -17.50
N SER A 551 22.06 19.96 -17.81
CA SER A 551 20.81 20.51 -18.34
C SER A 551 20.12 21.43 -17.32
N SER A 552 20.15 21.09 -16.03
CA SER A 552 19.58 21.91 -14.96
C SER A 552 20.19 23.31 -14.92
N VAL A 553 21.52 23.39 -14.93
CA VAL A 553 22.25 24.67 -14.92
C VAL A 553 21.98 25.45 -16.20
N LEU A 554 22.02 24.80 -17.37
CA LEU A 554 21.74 25.47 -18.65
C LEU A 554 20.34 26.10 -18.69
N ILE A 555 19.32 25.40 -18.19
CA ILE A 555 17.93 25.89 -18.22
C ILE A 555 17.74 27.13 -17.35
N SER A 556 18.37 27.16 -16.16
CA SER A 556 18.27 28.29 -15.23
C SER A 556 19.25 29.43 -15.52
N ALA A 557 20.32 29.18 -16.28
CA ALA A 557 21.38 30.15 -16.59
C ALA A 557 20.91 31.48 -17.21
N PRO A 558 19.84 31.57 -18.03
CA PRO A 558 19.40 32.86 -18.57
C PRO A 558 18.99 33.87 -17.50
N TYR A 559 18.59 33.39 -16.32
CA TYR A 559 18.16 34.21 -15.19
C TYR A 559 19.31 34.57 -14.23
N ALA A 560 20.56 34.28 -14.60
CA ALA A 560 21.74 34.69 -13.85
C ALA A 560 21.97 36.21 -13.91
N LYS A 561 22.72 36.76 -12.94
CA LYS A 561 23.03 38.20 -12.85
C LYS A 561 23.96 38.67 -13.99
N GLU A 562 24.85 37.79 -14.46
CA GLU A 562 25.70 38.00 -15.64
C GLU A 562 25.72 36.76 -16.55
N PRO A 563 26.10 36.87 -17.84
CA PRO A 563 26.12 35.73 -18.75
C PRO A 563 26.95 34.57 -18.22
N LEU A 564 26.45 33.35 -18.36
CA LEU A 564 27.06 32.14 -17.79
C LEU A 564 27.84 31.37 -18.86
N VAL A 565 29.05 30.93 -18.53
CA VAL A 565 29.86 30.02 -19.32
C VAL A 565 29.97 28.70 -18.55
N LEU A 566 29.30 27.67 -19.04
CA LEU A 566 29.36 26.34 -18.48
C LEU A 566 30.56 25.59 -19.07
N GLU A 567 31.49 25.17 -18.22
CA GLU A 567 32.70 24.42 -18.58
C GLU A 567 32.63 23.02 -17.97
N LEU A 568 32.85 21.99 -18.80
CA LEU A 568 32.85 20.59 -18.39
C LEU A 568 34.29 20.05 -18.35
N ASP A 569 34.61 19.25 -17.34
CA ASP A 569 35.99 18.78 -17.08
C ASP A 569 36.56 17.85 -18.18
N GLU A 570 35.71 17.26 -19.02
CA GLU A 570 36.12 16.35 -20.11
C GLU A 570 36.05 17.06 -21.46
N GLU A 571 37.02 16.78 -22.35
CA GLU A 571 37.02 17.33 -23.72
C GLU A 571 35.83 16.84 -24.55
N GLN A 572 35.35 15.60 -24.32
CA GLN A 572 34.15 15.04 -24.95
C GLN A 572 33.16 14.56 -23.88
N PRO A 573 32.10 15.33 -23.59
CA PRO A 573 31.15 14.97 -22.54
C PRO A 573 30.21 13.84 -22.99
N THR A 574 30.13 12.78 -22.20
CA THR A 574 29.18 11.66 -22.38
C THR A 574 27.70 12.12 -22.40
N SER A 575 27.42 13.31 -21.85
CA SER A 575 26.09 13.94 -21.82
C SER A 575 25.74 14.76 -23.07
N LEU A 576 26.62 14.81 -24.08
CA LEU A 576 26.45 15.65 -25.27
C LEU A 576 25.04 15.56 -25.93
N PRO A 577 24.41 14.39 -26.12
CA PRO A 577 23.07 14.32 -26.72
C PRO A 577 22.02 15.12 -25.94
N TYR A 578 22.09 15.07 -24.61
CA TYR A 578 21.18 15.81 -23.74
C TYR A 578 21.51 17.30 -23.68
N ILE A 579 22.78 17.68 -23.84
CA ILE A 579 23.19 19.09 -23.96
C ILE A 579 22.59 19.68 -25.23
N LEU A 580 22.78 19.02 -26.38
CA LEU A 580 22.24 19.46 -27.67
C LEU A 580 20.71 19.56 -27.66
N MET A 581 20.03 18.56 -27.09
CA MET A 581 18.58 18.62 -26.86
C MET A 581 18.19 19.85 -26.05
N THR A 582 18.91 20.14 -24.96
CA THR A 582 18.60 21.28 -24.09
C THR A 582 18.83 22.60 -24.80
N THR A 583 19.97 22.78 -25.47
CA THR A 583 20.30 24.04 -26.15
C THR A 583 19.38 24.32 -27.33
N GLN A 584 18.94 23.30 -28.06
CA GLN A 584 17.97 23.47 -29.15
C GLN A 584 16.58 23.83 -28.64
N LEU A 585 16.13 23.22 -27.54
CA LEU A 585 14.88 23.64 -26.88
C LEU A 585 15.00 25.08 -26.37
N MET A 586 16.12 25.45 -25.73
CA MET A 586 16.36 26.85 -25.30
C MET A 586 16.25 27.82 -26.48
N GLN A 587 16.81 27.46 -27.63
CA GLN A 587 16.71 28.27 -28.86
C GLN A 587 15.26 28.40 -29.34
N GLN A 588 14.46 27.33 -29.27
CA GLN A 588 13.02 27.37 -29.59
C GLN A 588 12.24 28.29 -28.65
N PHE A 589 12.69 28.42 -27.40
CA PHE A 589 12.18 29.37 -26.40
C PHE A 589 12.91 30.73 -26.43
N GLY A 590 13.60 31.06 -27.52
CA GLY A 590 14.17 32.39 -27.77
C GLY A 590 15.54 32.66 -27.15
N ILE A 591 16.20 31.66 -26.53
CA ILE A 591 17.53 31.82 -25.91
C ILE A 591 18.58 31.00 -26.68
N PRO A 592 19.42 31.62 -27.53
CA PRO A 592 20.48 30.92 -28.23
C PRO A 592 21.69 30.68 -27.33
N VAL A 593 22.16 29.43 -27.28
CA VAL A 593 23.40 29.04 -26.56
C VAL A 593 24.56 28.97 -27.55
N GLU A 594 25.66 29.66 -27.25
CA GLU A 594 26.87 29.67 -28.07
C GLU A 594 27.84 28.57 -27.61
N THR A 595 28.20 27.64 -28.51
CA THR A 595 29.23 26.63 -28.24
C THR A 595 30.62 27.22 -28.49
N LEU A 596 31.38 27.47 -27.41
CA LEU A 596 32.73 28.04 -27.48
C LEU A 596 33.79 26.95 -27.74
N ALA A 597 33.57 25.75 -27.22
CA ALA A 597 34.39 24.55 -27.40
C ALA A 597 33.50 23.30 -27.17
N PRO A 598 33.93 22.08 -27.53
CA PRO A 598 33.15 20.85 -27.30
C PRO A 598 32.66 20.65 -25.85
N ASN A 599 33.36 21.24 -24.88
CA ASN A 599 33.06 21.18 -23.46
C ASN A 599 32.74 22.55 -22.83
N ARG A 600 32.53 23.61 -23.63
CA ARG A 600 32.28 24.98 -23.13
C ARG A 600 31.11 25.65 -23.85
N TYR A 601 30.10 26.05 -23.07
CA TYR A 601 28.83 26.58 -23.57
C TYR A 601 28.52 27.92 -22.92
N ARG A 602 28.30 28.97 -23.71
CA ARG A 602 27.95 30.32 -23.23
C ARG A 602 26.45 30.56 -23.37
N VAL A 603 25.80 30.86 -22.25
CA VAL A 603 24.37 31.18 -22.16
C VAL A 603 24.21 32.69 -21.88
N PRO A 604 23.45 33.43 -22.70
CA PRO A 604 23.19 34.85 -22.45
C PRO A 604 22.19 35.05 -21.31
N CYS A 605 22.22 36.22 -20.65
CA CYS A 605 21.14 36.63 -19.76
C CYS A 605 19.88 36.97 -20.58
N GLY A 606 18.72 36.52 -20.13
CA GLY A 606 17.46 36.75 -20.80
C GLY A 606 16.28 36.06 -20.11
N VAL A 607 15.09 36.24 -20.69
CA VAL A 607 13.88 35.55 -20.28
C VAL A 607 13.42 34.72 -21.46
N TYR A 608 13.04 33.46 -21.24
CA TYR A 608 12.48 32.64 -22.31
C TYR A 608 11.23 33.31 -22.90
N GLU A 609 11.12 33.36 -24.22
CA GLU A 609 9.91 33.75 -24.93
C GLU A 609 9.10 32.49 -25.22
N ASN A 610 7.94 32.34 -24.57
CA ASN A 610 7.12 31.16 -24.77
C ASN A 610 6.60 31.13 -26.22
N PRO A 611 6.93 30.08 -27.01
CA PRO A 611 6.27 29.88 -28.29
C PRO A 611 4.78 29.62 -28.07
N LYS A 612 3.96 29.96 -29.07
CA LYS A 612 2.51 29.73 -28.99
C LYS A 612 2.17 28.25 -28.79
N GLU A 613 2.93 27.37 -29.43
CA GLU A 613 2.74 25.93 -29.38
C GLU A 613 4.07 25.19 -29.48
N VAL A 614 4.21 24.10 -28.73
CA VAL A 614 5.32 23.15 -28.75
C VAL A 614 4.76 21.74 -28.76
N SER A 615 5.17 20.93 -29.73
CA SER A 615 4.91 19.50 -29.71
C SER A 615 6.10 18.77 -29.10
N VAL A 616 5.84 17.94 -28.10
CA VAL A 616 6.83 17.02 -27.56
C VAL A 616 6.96 15.81 -28.50
N GLU A 617 8.20 15.46 -28.86
CA GLU A 617 8.47 14.26 -29.65
C GLU A 617 8.13 12.98 -28.86
N VAL A 618 7.82 11.90 -29.58
CA VAL A 618 7.62 10.59 -28.95
C VAL A 618 8.92 10.08 -28.32
N ASP A 619 8.83 9.28 -27.26
CA ASP A 619 9.99 8.78 -26.55
C ASP A 619 10.78 7.77 -27.41
N ALA A 620 11.97 8.15 -27.84
CA ALA A 620 12.78 7.33 -28.73
C ALA A 620 13.23 6.02 -28.08
N SER A 621 13.48 6.01 -26.76
CA SER A 621 13.78 4.78 -26.03
C SER A 621 12.57 3.83 -26.02
N SER A 622 11.36 4.34 -25.78
CA SER A 622 10.12 3.57 -25.77
C SER A 622 9.72 3.08 -27.16
N ALA A 623 10.11 3.82 -28.21
CA ALA A 623 9.95 3.39 -29.59
C ALA A 623 10.82 2.17 -29.94
N THR A 624 11.88 1.88 -29.18
CA THR A 624 12.72 0.70 -29.45
C THR A 624 11.95 -0.60 -29.29
N TYR A 625 11.02 -0.70 -28.35
CA TYR A 625 10.24 -1.91 -28.09
C TYR A 625 9.33 -2.34 -29.25
N PRO A 626 8.43 -1.49 -29.80
CA PRO A 626 7.63 -1.84 -30.98
C PRO A 626 8.49 -2.15 -32.21
N LEU A 627 9.58 -1.41 -32.43
CA LEU A 627 10.52 -1.71 -33.52
C LEU A 627 11.23 -3.06 -33.32
N ALA A 628 11.56 -3.40 -32.07
CA ALA A 628 12.18 -4.68 -31.72
C ALA A 628 11.20 -5.85 -31.86
N PHE A 629 9.89 -5.66 -31.58
CA PHE A 629 8.88 -6.67 -31.88
C PHE A 629 8.84 -7.02 -33.37
N ALA A 630 8.91 -6.04 -34.28
CA ALA A 630 9.03 -6.32 -35.72
C ALA A 630 10.30 -7.11 -36.04
N ALA A 631 11.44 -6.70 -35.46
CA ALA A 631 12.72 -7.34 -35.69
C ALA A 631 12.76 -8.81 -35.23
N ILE A 632 12.26 -9.08 -34.02
CA ILE A 632 12.35 -10.41 -33.40
C ILE A 632 11.33 -11.41 -33.96
N THR A 633 10.15 -10.92 -34.37
CA THR A 633 9.08 -11.76 -34.91
C THR A 633 9.09 -11.86 -36.44
N GLY A 634 9.91 -11.07 -37.13
CA GLY A 634 9.94 -11.01 -38.59
C GLY A 634 8.76 -10.26 -39.23
N GLY A 635 8.11 -9.37 -38.48
CA GLY A 635 6.98 -8.55 -38.92
C GLY A 635 7.37 -7.16 -39.42
N GLN A 636 6.39 -6.25 -39.55
CA GLN A 636 6.59 -4.87 -40.00
C GLN A 636 5.90 -3.87 -39.07
N VAL A 637 6.69 -3.02 -38.41
CA VAL A 637 6.16 -1.97 -37.52
C VAL A 637 6.65 -0.59 -37.93
N THR A 638 5.74 0.38 -37.92
CA THR A 638 6.03 1.81 -38.12
C THR A 638 5.77 2.57 -36.83
N VAL A 639 6.78 3.27 -36.33
CA VAL A 639 6.62 4.24 -35.24
C VAL A 639 6.45 5.64 -35.82
N GLU A 640 5.31 6.25 -35.52
CA GLU A 640 4.98 7.63 -35.91
C GLU A 640 5.66 8.66 -35.01
N ALA A 641 5.83 9.87 -35.54
CA ALA A 641 6.45 11.02 -34.88
C ALA A 641 7.89 10.77 -34.36
N LEU A 642 8.58 9.76 -34.91
CA LEU A 642 10.00 9.48 -34.69
C LEU A 642 10.74 9.48 -36.03
N GLY A 643 11.26 10.63 -36.44
CA GLY A 643 11.98 10.79 -37.70
C GLY A 643 13.47 11.09 -37.55
N ASN A 644 14.13 11.33 -38.67
CA ASN A 644 15.56 11.67 -38.74
C ASN A 644 15.91 13.06 -38.20
N THR A 645 14.91 13.87 -37.88
CA THR A 645 15.06 15.18 -37.23
C THR A 645 14.98 15.11 -35.71
N SER A 646 14.75 13.92 -35.13
CA SER A 646 14.63 13.75 -33.68
C SER A 646 15.91 14.14 -32.95
N LEU A 647 15.75 14.80 -31.81
CA LEU A 647 16.87 15.24 -30.96
C LEU A 647 17.38 14.15 -30.01
N GLN A 648 16.78 12.97 -30.08
CA GLN A 648 17.01 11.87 -29.15
C GLN A 648 18.03 10.88 -29.73
N GLY A 649 19.12 10.61 -29.01
CA GLY A 649 20.15 9.66 -29.46
C GLY A 649 19.60 8.26 -29.76
N ASP A 650 18.66 7.79 -28.93
CA ASP A 650 17.97 6.51 -29.10
C ASP A 650 17.18 6.38 -30.42
N ALA A 651 16.87 7.49 -31.11
CA ALA A 651 16.21 7.45 -32.41
C ALA A 651 17.07 6.72 -33.47
N ALA A 652 18.38 6.63 -33.25
CA ALA A 652 19.31 5.89 -34.09
C ALA A 652 19.19 4.35 -33.95
N PHE A 653 18.36 3.83 -33.03
CA PHE A 653 18.22 2.38 -32.80
C PHE A 653 17.86 1.56 -34.05
N HIS A 654 17.16 2.15 -35.02
CA HIS A 654 16.86 1.48 -36.29
C HIS A 654 18.13 1.12 -37.11
N THR A 655 19.25 1.81 -36.87
CA THR A 655 20.54 1.49 -37.51
C THR A 655 21.15 0.21 -36.95
N LEU A 656 21.03 -0.03 -35.64
CA LEU A 656 21.37 -1.30 -35.00
C LEU A 656 20.52 -2.43 -35.59
N LEU A 657 19.20 -2.24 -35.69
CA LEU A 657 18.31 -3.25 -36.27
C LEU A 657 18.69 -3.61 -37.71
N ARG A 658 19.13 -2.62 -38.50
CA ARG A 658 19.67 -2.85 -39.85
C ARG A 658 20.93 -3.72 -39.82
N SER A 659 21.86 -3.46 -38.91
CA SER A 659 23.06 -4.28 -38.71
C SER A 659 22.73 -5.72 -38.28
N MET A 660 21.64 -5.91 -37.53
CA MET A 660 21.11 -7.23 -37.16
C MET A 660 20.35 -7.94 -38.29
N GLY A 661 20.18 -7.31 -39.46
CA GLY A 661 19.58 -7.92 -40.65
C GLY A 661 18.16 -7.47 -40.99
N CYS A 662 17.62 -6.45 -40.32
CA CYS A 662 16.32 -5.87 -40.64
C CYS A 662 16.41 -4.89 -41.83
N THR A 663 15.28 -4.64 -42.51
CA THR A 663 15.15 -3.53 -43.46
C THR A 663 14.54 -2.33 -42.75
N THR A 664 15.19 -1.17 -42.80
CA THR A 664 14.74 0.02 -42.04
C THR A 664 14.68 1.26 -42.92
N THR A 665 13.56 1.99 -42.85
CA THR A 665 13.34 3.29 -43.53
C THR A 665 12.95 4.33 -42.50
N GLN A 666 13.53 5.51 -42.59
CA GLN A 666 13.22 6.63 -41.69
C GLN A 666 13.06 7.90 -42.54
N ASP A 667 11.93 8.59 -42.37
CA ASP A 667 11.67 9.90 -42.96
C ASP A 667 11.77 11.00 -41.89
N ALA A 668 11.30 12.22 -42.18
CA ALA A 668 11.36 13.35 -41.25
C ALA A 668 10.50 13.16 -39.99
N THR A 669 9.51 12.25 -40.03
CA THR A 669 8.47 12.11 -39.01
C THR A 669 8.16 10.66 -38.63
N SER A 670 8.75 9.65 -39.27
CA SER A 670 8.43 8.25 -38.99
C SER A 670 9.64 7.32 -39.17
N THR A 671 9.61 6.20 -38.45
CA THR A 671 10.60 5.11 -38.57
C THR A 671 9.87 3.78 -38.79
N THR A 672 10.17 3.10 -39.89
CA THR A 672 9.64 1.77 -40.20
C THR A 672 10.74 0.71 -40.14
N VAL A 673 10.44 -0.42 -39.51
CA VAL A 673 11.31 -1.61 -39.46
C VAL A 673 10.55 -2.81 -39.98
N VAL A 674 11.17 -3.53 -40.90
CA VAL A 674 10.75 -4.86 -41.37
C VAL A 674 11.79 -5.88 -40.89
N GLY A 675 11.35 -6.84 -40.08
CA GLY A 675 12.20 -7.90 -39.57
C GLY A 675 12.71 -8.84 -40.66
N PRO A 676 13.69 -9.70 -40.35
CA PRO A 676 14.21 -10.69 -41.29
C PRO A 676 13.10 -11.67 -41.75
N LYS A 677 13.22 -12.20 -42.97
CA LYS A 677 12.26 -13.19 -43.50
C LYS A 677 12.20 -14.44 -42.60
N ASN A 678 11.02 -15.05 -42.52
CA ASN A 678 10.76 -16.25 -41.74
C ASN A 678 11.88 -17.31 -41.87
N GLY A 679 12.41 -17.73 -40.71
CA GLY A 679 13.49 -18.72 -40.62
C GLY A 679 14.91 -18.15 -40.68
N THR A 680 15.09 -16.85 -40.92
CA THR A 680 16.40 -16.19 -40.85
C THR A 680 16.58 -15.57 -39.46
N PRO A 681 17.56 -16.02 -38.65
CA PRO A 681 17.82 -15.41 -37.35
C PRO A 681 18.41 -13.99 -37.51
N LEU A 682 18.22 -13.17 -36.49
CA LEU A 682 18.93 -11.89 -36.37
C LEU A 682 20.45 -12.14 -36.31
N LYS A 683 21.27 -11.22 -36.79
CA LYS A 683 22.74 -11.32 -36.75
C LYS A 683 23.30 -10.73 -35.47
N ALA A 684 24.27 -11.39 -34.86
CA ALA A 684 25.04 -10.83 -33.76
C ALA A 684 25.87 -9.62 -34.21
N VAL A 685 26.10 -8.67 -33.29
CA VAL A 685 26.79 -7.41 -33.58
C VAL A 685 27.77 -7.04 -32.47
N ASN A 686 28.80 -6.24 -32.80
CA ASN A 686 29.60 -5.54 -31.81
C ASN A 686 29.25 -4.06 -31.91
N ILE A 687 28.72 -3.47 -30.85
CA ILE A 687 28.18 -2.11 -30.90
C ILE A 687 28.52 -1.32 -29.63
N ASP A 688 28.93 -0.07 -29.84
CA ASP A 688 28.98 0.94 -28.81
C ASP A 688 27.61 1.62 -28.71
N MET A 689 27.01 1.58 -27.52
CA MET A 689 25.68 2.16 -27.25
C MET A 689 25.74 3.39 -26.34
N GLU A 690 26.89 4.07 -26.20
CA GLU A 690 27.01 5.27 -25.35
C GLU A 690 25.94 6.32 -25.67
N THR A 691 25.68 6.58 -26.96
CA THR A 691 24.70 7.57 -27.44
C THR A 691 23.25 7.13 -27.35
N MET A 692 23.00 5.82 -27.15
CA MET A 692 21.66 5.21 -27.04
C MET A 692 21.57 4.30 -25.81
N THR A 693 22.21 4.73 -24.72
CA THR A 693 22.51 3.92 -23.54
C THR A 693 21.28 3.27 -22.92
N ASP A 694 20.12 3.91 -22.99
CA ASP A 694 18.88 3.40 -22.38
C ASP A 694 18.16 2.34 -23.24
N ALA A 695 18.51 2.22 -24.52
CA ALA A 695 18.01 1.21 -25.44
C ALA A 695 18.75 -0.14 -25.36
N PHE A 696 19.81 -0.24 -24.55
CA PHE A 696 20.65 -1.44 -24.51
C PHE A 696 19.88 -2.70 -24.09
N MET A 697 18.91 -2.59 -23.16
CA MET A 697 18.11 -3.74 -22.72
C MET A 697 17.25 -4.31 -23.87
N THR A 698 16.73 -3.44 -24.74
CA THR A 698 16.03 -3.85 -25.96
C THR A 698 16.99 -4.57 -26.90
N ALA A 699 18.22 -4.08 -27.06
CA ALA A 699 19.26 -4.75 -27.84
C ALA A 699 19.65 -6.11 -27.25
N VAL A 700 19.73 -6.23 -25.93
CA VAL A 700 20.02 -7.48 -25.20
C VAL A 700 18.91 -8.52 -25.47
N ALA A 701 17.64 -8.14 -25.44
CA ALA A 701 16.52 -9.02 -25.76
C ALA A 701 16.61 -9.58 -27.20
N LEU A 702 17.01 -8.74 -28.16
CA LEU A 702 17.24 -9.18 -29.54
C LEU A 702 18.49 -10.05 -29.69
N ALA A 703 19.56 -9.72 -28.98
CA ALA A 703 20.82 -10.45 -28.99
C ALA A 703 20.67 -11.88 -28.45
N ALA A 704 19.77 -12.09 -27.48
CA ALA A 704 19.49 -13.40 -26.90
C ALA A 704 19.03 -14.44 -27.95
N VAL A 705 18.44 -14.00 -29.07
CA VAL A 705 17.99 -14.88 -30.16
C VAL A 705 18.78 -14.70 -31.46
N ALA A 706 19.84 -13.89 -31.45
CA ALA A 706 20.68 -13.67 -32.62
C ALA A 706 21.61 -14.87 -32.91
N ASP A 707 22.11 -14.95 -34.14
CA ASP A 707 23.15 -15.89 -34.56
C ASP A 707 24.54 -15.32 -34.28
N GLY A 708 25.23 -15.89 -33.30
CA GLY A 708 26.56 -15.50 -32.84
C GLY A 708 26.59 -14.85 -31.45
N THR A 709 27.73 -14.25 -31.09
CA THR A 709 27.92 -13.52 -29.83
C THR A 709 27.88 -12.02 -30.08
N THR A 710 26.97 -11.33 -29.39
CA THR A 710 26.83 -9.87 -29.43
C THR A 710 27.59 -9.25 -28.26
N ASN A 711 28.35 -8.19 -28.51
CA ASN A 711 29.00 -7.38 -27.48
C ASN A 711 28.45 -5.96 -27.51
N ILE A 712 27.97 -5.47 -26.37
CA ILE A 712 27.47 -4.11 -26.18
C ILE A 712 28.38 -3.39 -25.19
N THR A 713 28.96 -2.26 -25.59
CA THR A 713 29.89 -1.43 -24.79
C THR A 713 29.35 0.00 -24.61
N GLY A 714 30.04 0.84 -23.83
CA GLY A 714 29.65 2.25 -23.64
C GLY A 714 28.48 2.47 -22.67
N ILE A 715 28.14 1.49 -21.82
CA ILE A 715 26.94 1.52 -20.96
C ILE A 715 27.26 1.43 -19.46
N ALA A 716 28.47 1.81 -19.04
CA ALA A 716 28.90 1.75 -17.64
C ALA A 716 27.95 2.51 -16.67
N ASN A 717 27.35 3.59 -17.15
CA ASN A 717 26.39 4.40 -16.40
C ASN A 717 25.09 3.64 -16.01
N GLN A 718 24.77 2.50 -16.65
CA GLN A 718 23.58 1.69 -16.38
C GLN A 718 23.66 0.91 -15.05
N ARG A 719 24.83 0.86 -14.41
CA ARG A 719 25.05 0.21 -13.11
C ARG A 719 24.46 0.96 -11.91
N VAL A 720 24.26 2.28 -12.05
CA VAL A 720 23.86 3.19 -10.96
C VAL A 720 22.56 3.96 -11.27
N LYS A 721 21.68 3.39 -12.10
CA LYS A 721 20.40 4.01 -12.49
C LYS A 721 19.30 3.68 -11.49
N GLU A 722 18.28 2.94 -11.91
CA GLU A 722 17.16 2.54 -11.03
C GLU A 722 17.54 1.31 -10.21
N CYS A 723 18.33 0.44 -10.83
CA CYS A 723 19.03 -0.70 -10.27
C CYS A 723 20.36 -0.87 -11.04
N ASN A 724 21.16 -1.88 -10.69
CA ASN A 724 22.26 -2.31 -11.54
C ASN A 724 21.72 -3.09 -12.75
N ARG A 725 21.32 -2.37 -13.80
CA ARG A 725 20.59 -2.95 -14.94
C ARG A 725 21.39 -4.01 -15.67
N ILE A 726 22.72 -3.87 -15.74
CA ILE A 726 23.59 -4.85 -16.39
C ILE A 726 23.53 -6.19 -15.65
N GLU A 727 23.76 -6.16 -14.33
CA GLU A 727 23.71 -7.33 -13.46
C GLU A 727 22.34 -8.01 -13.49
N VAL A 728 21.26 -7.21 -13.46
CA VAL A 728 19.90 -7.75 -13.54
C VAL A 728 19.65 -8.42 -14.89
N MET A 729 20.02 -7.80 -16.02
CA MET A 729 19.86 -8.43 -17.33
C MET A 729 20.61 -9.76 -17.43
N VAL A 730 21.83 -9.85 -16.88
CA VAL A 730 22.59 -11.12 -16.83
C VAL A 730 21.85 -12.15 -15.98
N THR A 731 21.43 -11.76 -14.78
CA THR A 731 20.74 -12.64 -13.82
C THR A 731 19.44 -13.21 -14.40
N GLU A 732 18.60 -12.36 -14.99
CA GLU A 732 17.30 -12.76 -15.53
C GLU A 732 17.45 -13.58 -16.83
N LEU A 733 18.44 -13.29 -17.68
CA LEU A 733 18.75 -14.12 -18.85
C LEU A 733 19.29 -15.51 -18.49
N HIS A 734 20.10 -15.63 -17.43
CA HIS A 734 20.56 -16.92 -16.93
C HIS A 734 19.40 -17.80 -16.48
N LYS A 735 18.35 -17.25 -15.87
CA LYS A 735 17.13 -18.00 -15.51
C LYS A 735 16.46 -18.62 -16.73
N ILE A 736 16.43 -17.89 -17.85
CA ILE A 736 15.87 -18.33 -19.14
C ILE A 736 16.81 -19.35 -19.83
N GLY A 737 18.09 -19.41 -19.44
CA GLY A 737 19.07 -20.30 -20.03
C GLY A 737 19.89 -19.69 -21.18
N VAL A 738 19.93 -18.36 -21.29
CA VAL A 738 20.75 -17.64 -22.27
C VAL A 738 22.13 -17.36 -21.67
N GLU A 739 23.19 -17.80 -22.36
CA GLU A 739 24.58 -17.60 -21.92
C GLU A 739 25.00 -16.14 -22.15
N CYS A 740 25.35 -15.44 -21.08
CA CYS A 740 25.75 -14.04 -21.10
C CYS A 740 26.63 -13.69 -19.89
N GLY A 741 27.26 -12.53 -19.91
CA GLY A 741 28.06 -12.03 -18.80
C GLY A 741 28.46 -10.56 -18.95
N GLU A 742 29.05 -10.02 -17.90
CA GLU A 742 29.42 -8.60 -17.85
C GLU A 742 30.76 -8.31 -18.55
N LEU A 743 30.84 -7.13 -19.16
CA LEU A 743 32.09 -6.49 -19.59
C LEU A 743 32.39 -5.30 -18.66
N PRO A 744 33.62 -4.75 -18.65
CA PRO A 744 33.97 -3.60 -17.80
C PRO A 744 32.99 -2.43 -17.91
N ASP A 745 32.55 -2.12 -19.13
CA ASP A 745 31.62 -1.03 -19.47
C ASP A 745 30.41 -1.52 -20.28
N GLY A 746 30.06 -2.81 -20.16
CA GLY A 746 29.15 -3.46 -21.10
C GLY A 746 28.62 -4.83 -20.71
N ILE A 747 28.08 -5.54 -21.69
CA ILE A 747 27.53 -6.90 -21.57
C ILE A 747 27.79 -7.68 -22.87
N TRP A 748 28.09 -8.97 -22.74
CA TRP A 748 28.16 -9.91 -23.87
C TRP A 748 27.04 -10.94 -23.76
N ILE A 749 26.48 -11.34 -24.91
CA ILE A 749 25.35 -12.28 -25.00
C ILE A 749 25.61 -13.24 -26.16
N LYS A 750 25.57 -14.54 -25.87
CA LYS A 750 25.65 -15.59 -26.89
C LYS A 750 24.24 -16.00 -27.29
N GLY A 751 23.82 -15.58 -28.49
CA GLY A 751 22.46 -15.78 -28.96
C GLY A 751 22.18 -17.23 -29.38
N THR A 752 20.89 -17.58 -29.42
CA THR A 752 20.42 -18.94 -29.72
C THR A 752 20.22 -19.25 -31.21
N ALA A 753 20.61 -18.33 -32.10
CA ALA A 753 20.35 -18.42 -33.54
C ALA A 753 18.87 -18.70 -33.86
N GLY A 754 17.96 -18.03 -33.14
CA GLY A 754 16.50 -18.17 -33.27
C GLY A 754 15.90 -19.46 -32.67
N LYS A 755 16.69 -20.34 -32.06
CA LYS A 755 16.20 -21.59 -31.47
C LYS A 755 15.80 -21.38 -30.01
N THR A 756 14.51 -21.27 -29.73
CA THR A 756 14.01 -20.97 -28.37
C THR A 756 13.47 -22.19 -27.61
N ASP A 757 13.28 -23.34 -28.27
CA ASP A 757 12.66 -24.55 -27.69
C ASP A 757 13.39 -25.13 -26.47
N HIS A 758 14.69 -24.86 -26.34
CA HIS A 758 15.53 -25.35 -25.24
C HIS A 758 15.60 -24.39 -24.06
N LEU A 759 15.00 -23.20 -24.16
CA LEU A 759 15.02 -22.19 -23.11
C LEU A 759 14.03 -22.54 -21.99
N ASN A 760 14.40 -22.13 -20.78
CA ASN A 760 13.65 -22.44 -19.57
C ASN A 760 12.48 -21.48 -19.39
N LYS A 761 11.41 -21.97 -18.76
CA LYS A 761 10.36 -21.11 -18.19
C LYS A 761 10.96 -20.32 -17.04
N ALA A 762 10.76 -19.01 -17.01
CA ALA A 762 11.32 -18.15 -15.98
C ALA A 762 10.35 -17.05 -15.57
N ALA A 763 10.32 -16.75 -14.27
CA ALA A 763 9.72 -15.54 -13.73
C ALA A 763 10.81 -14.46 -13.64
N VAL A 764 10.62 -13.40 -14.42
CA VAL A 764 11.53 -12.27 -14.56
C VAL A 764 11.18 -11.20 -13.54
N ALA A 765 12.08 -11.01 -12.57
CA ALA A 765 11.96 -9.94 -11.60
C ALA A 765 12.26 -8.60 -12.30
N CYS A 766 11.29 -7.68 -12.32
CA CYS A 766 11.46 -6.40 -13.01
C CYS A 766 12.19 -5.34 -12.16
N HIS A 767 12.35 -5.58 -10.84
CA HIS A 767 12.97 -4.63 -9.89
C HIS A 767 12.36 -3.21 -9.92
N ASN A 768 11.07 -3.10 -10.24
CA ASN A 768 10.37 -1.83 -10.48
C ASN A 768 11.02 -0.96 -11.58
N ASP A 769 11.70 -1.59 -12.55
CA ASP A 769 12.28 -0.95 -13.72
C ASP A 769 11.48 -1.33 -14.98
N HIS A 770 10.71 -0.35 -15.46
CA HIS A 770 9.93 -0.39 -16.71
C HIS A 770 10.70 -0.93 -17.92
N ARG A 771 12.00 -0.62 -18.05
CA ARG A 771 12.78 -1.00 -19.24
C ARG A 771 13.04 -2.50 -19.27
N ILE A 772 13.19 -3.12 -18.10
CA ILE A 772 13.38 -4.56 -17.95
C ILE A 772 12.10 -5.28 -18.36
N ALA A 773 10.95 -4.88 -17.81
CA ALA A 773 9.66 -5.47 -18.16
C ALA A 773 9.37 -5.42 -19.67
N MET A 774 9.54 -4.26 -20.31
CA MET A 774 9.29 -4.12 -21.75
C MET A 774 10.29 -4.90 -22.61
N SER A 775 11.56 -4.99 -22.20
CA SER A 775 12.58 -5.76 -22.94
C SER A 775 12.33 -7.26 -22.86
N PHE A 776 11.95 -7.78 -21.69
CA PHE A 776 11.56 -9.18 -21.53
C PHE A 776 10.20 -9.50 -22.15
N ALA A 777 9.31 -8.51 -22.33
CA ALA A 777 8.13 -8.68 -23.18
C ALA A 777 8.53 -8.89 -24.66
N VAL A 778 9.50 -8.14 -25.18
CA VAL A 778 10.04 -8.38 -26.53
C VAL A 778 10.58 -9.82 -26.64
N LEU A 779 11.42 -10.27 -25.70
CA LEU A 779 11.94 -11.64 -25.70
C LEU A 779 10.82 -12.70 -25.56
N GLY A 780 9.87 -12.48 -24.66
CA GLY A 780 8.73 -13.37 -24.42
C GLY A 780 7.78 -13.53 -25.61
N SER A 781 7.85 -12.66 -26.62
CA SER A 781 7.07 -12.83 -27.86
C SER A 781 7.52 -14.03 -28.71
N VAL A 782 8.73 -14.55 -28.46
CA VAL A 782 9.30 -15.72 -29.16
C VAL A 782 9.78 -16.83 -28.21
N VAL A 783 9.93 -16.52 -26.92
CA VAL A 783 10.28 -17.48 -25.87
C VAL A 783 9.05 -17.79 -25.02
N ASP A 784 8.68 -19.06 -24.93
CA ASP A 784 7.48 -19.46 -24.21
C ASP A 784 7.64 -19.34 -22.68
N ASN A 785 6.57 -18.94 -22.00
CA ASN A 785 6.46 -18.81 -20.53
C ASN A 785 7.53 -17.94 -19.85
N VAL A 786 7.92 -16.82 -20.48
CA VAL A 786 8.60 -15.72 -19.78
C VAL A 786 7.52 -14.92 -19.03
N VAL A 787 7.47 -15.10 -17.71
CA VAL A 787 6.53 -14.39 -16.83
C VAL A 787 7.17 -13.10 -16.35
N ILE A 788 6.48 -11.99 -16.54
CA ILE A 788 6.90 -10.66 -16.12
C ILE A 788 6.18 -10.38 -14.80
N THR A 789 6.93 -10.26 -13.71
CA THR A 789 6.35 -10.31 -12.36
C THR A 789 5.61 -9.03 -11.94
N ASP A 790 5.90 -7.91 -12.62
CA ASP A 790 5.33 -6.61 -12.30
C ASP A 790 5.04 -5.82 -13.59
N LYS A 791 3.82 -5.96 -14.11
CA LYS A 791 3.40 -5.24 -15.32
C LYS A 791 3.26 -3.73 -15.08
N GLU A 792 2.90 -3.32 -13.85
CA GLU A 792 2.53 -1.94 -13.54
C GLU A 792 3.76 -1.02 -13.52
N CYS A 793 4.97 -1.58 -13.39
CA CYS A 793 6.19 -0.79 -13.47
C CYS A 793 6.34 -0.04 -14.81
N THR A 794 5.68 -0.48 -15.90
CA THR A 794 5.71 0.21 -17.20
C THR A 794 5.03 1.58 -17.18
N ASP A 795 4.11 1.84 -16.24
CA ASP A 795 3.39 3.12 -16.08
C ASP A 795 4.33 4.33 -15.93
N LYS A 796 5.58 4.09 -15.53
CA LYS A 796 6.58 5.14 -15.38
C LYS A 796 6.90 5.89 -16.69
N THR A 797 6.82 5.21 -17.83
CA THR A 797 7.19 5.78 -19.14
C THR A 797 6.23 5.39 -20.26
N TYR A 798 5.55 4.25 -20.13
CA TYR A 798 4.65 3.73 -21.14
C TYR A 798 3.43 3.02 -20.51
N PRO A 799 2.47 3.76 -19.91
CA PRO A 799 1.28 3.17 -19.30
C PRO A 799 0.42 2.30 -20.23
N GLU A 800 0.43 2.61 -21.53
CA GLU A 800 -0.35 1.92 -22.57
C GLU A 800 0.40 0.75 -23.21
N PHE A 801 1.61 0.42 -22.73
CA PHE A 801 2.47 -0.56 -23.39
C PHE A 801 1.74 -1.88 -23.70
N TRP A 802 1.10 -2.47 -22.69
CA TRP A 802 0.37 -3.74 -22.84
C TRP A 802 -0.87 -3.64 -23.73
N ASP A 803 -1.52 -2.47 -23.75
CA ASP A 803 -2.71 -2.22 -24.58
C ASP A 803 -2.29 -2.05 -26.04
N HIS A 804 -1.26 -1.24 -26.29
CA HIS A 804 -0.72 -0.98 -27.63
C HIS A 804 -0.12 -2.23 -28.28
N VAL A 805 0.56 -3.07 -27.51
CA VAL A 805 1.08 -4.36 -27.98
C VAL A 805 -0.03 -5.23 -28.55
N GLN A 806 -1.22 -5.22 -27.93
CA GLN A 806 -2.37 -6.00 -28.42
C GLN A 806 -3.11 -5.31 -29.56
N MET A 807 -3.44 -4.02 -29.41
CA MET A 807 -4.30 -3.28 -30.34
C MET A 807 -3.59 -2.92 -31.64
N HIS A 808 -2.32 -2.51 -31.56
CA HIS A 808 -1.60 -1.93 -32.69
C HIS A 808 -0.60 -2.89 -33.33
N LEU A 809 -0.09 -3.88 -32.58
CA LEU A 809 0.91 -4.82 -33.10
C LEU A 809 0.34 -6.23 -33.35
N GLY A 810 -0.87 -6.52 -32.89
CA GLY A 810 -1.53 -7.82 -33.07
C GLY A 810 -0.91 -8.96 -32.24
N LEU A 811 -0.11 -8.64 -31.22
CA LEU A 811 0.46 -9.62 -30.29
C LEU A 811 -0.51 -9.94 -29.16
N GLN A 812 -0.33 -11.07 -28.49
CA GLN A 812 -1.21 -11.50 -27.39
C GLN A 812 -0.49 -11.43 -26.05
N VAL A 813 -1.17 -10.85 -25.05
CA VAL A 813 -0.71 -10.76 -23.67
C VAL A 813 -1.66 -11.59 -22.81
N ALA A 814 -1.13 -12.49 -21.99
CA ALA A 814 -1.92 -13.32 -21.08
C ALA A 814 -1.64 -12.95 -19.62
N PRO A 815 -2.68 -12.77 -18.79
CA PRO A 815 -2.51 -12.69 -17.34
C PRO A 815 -2.03 -14.03 -16.79
N VAL A 816 -1.22 -13.99 -15.73
CA VAL A 816 -0.80 -15.18 -15.00
C VAL A 816 -1.61 -15.26 -13.71
N VAL A 817 -2.72 -15.99 -13.78
CA VAL A 817 -3.60 -16.23 -12.63
C VAL A 817 -3.06 -17.42 -11.84
N GLU A 818 -2.73 -17.23 -10.56
CA GLU A 818 -2.25 -18.34 -9.72
C GLU A 818 -3.33 -19.42 -9.53
N ASP A 819 -3.10 -20.62 -10.07
CA ASP A 819 -3.89 -21.79 -9.74
C ASP A 819 -3.43 -22.35 -8.38
N LYS A 820 -4.22 -22.10 -7.33
CA LYS A 820 -4.00 -22.67 -5.97
C LYS A 820 -3.99 -24.22 -5.91
N ASN A 821 -4.19 -24.91 -7.04
CA ASN A 821 -4.14 -26.38 -7.16
C ASN A 821 -2.87 -26.93 -7.84
N GLY A 822 -1.91 -26.10 -8.22
CA GLY A 822 -0.62 -26.56 -8.72
C GLY A 822 0.34 -26.78 -7.55
N ALA A 823 0.72 -28.04 -7.29
CA ALA A 823 1.80 -28.38 -6.37
C ALA A 823 3.04 -27.51 -6.69
N VAL A 824 3.38 -26.62 -5.75
CA VAL A 824 4.58 -25.80 -5.82
C VAL A 824 5.77 -26.74 -6.01
N GLY A 825 6.40 -26.66 -7.18
CA GLY A 825 7.64 -27.36 -7.45
C GLY A 825 8.66 -27.01 -6.38
N LYS A 826 9.41 -28.00 -5.89
CA LYS A 826 10.51 -27.80 -4.95
C LYS A 826 11.52 -26.81 -5.56
N GLY A 827 11.47 -25.54 -5.16
CA GLY A 827 12.37 -24.50 -5.64
C GLY A 827 12.47 -23.34 -4.64
N ALA A 828 13.71 -23.04 -4.22
CA ALA A 828 14.22 -21.90 -3.46
C ALA A 828 13.40 -21.35 -2.26
N THR A 829 13.98 -21.40 -1.07
CA THR A 829 13.46 -20.74 0.14
C THR A 829 13.40 -19.23 -0.05
N THR A 830 12.24 -18.62 0.16
CA THR A 830 12.02 -17.16 0.04
C THR A 830 12.23 -16.41 1.37
N ALA A 831 12.96 -17.01 2.32
CA ALA A 831 13.14 -16.45 3.65
C ALA A 831 14.00 -15.17 3.59
N PRO A 832 13.74 -14.15 4.42
CA PRO A 832 14.57 -12.95 4.48
C PRO A 832 15.91 -13.24 5.16
N GLY A 833 16.90 -12.35 4.96
CA GLY A 833 18.13 -12.38 5.74
C GLY A 833 17.86 -12.05 7.21
N VAL A 834 18.50 -12.74 8.16
CA VAL A 834 18.32 -12.51 9.60
C VAL A 834 19.64 -12.11 10.26
N PHE A 835 19.64 -11.05 11.06
CA PHE A 835 20.83 -10.59 11.78
C PHE A 835 20.85 -11.12 13.21
N LEU A 836 21.95 -11.75 13.62
CA LEU A 836 22.18 -12.16 15.00
C LEU A 836 23.12 -11.18 15.70
N ILE A 837 22.63 -10.51 16.73
CA ILE A 837 23.39 -9.59 17.58
C ILE A 837 23.50 -10.10 19.01
N GLY A 838 24.42 -9.54 19.79
CA GLY A 838 24.64 -9.91 21.19
C GLY A 838 26.13 -9.98 21.53
N MET A 839 26.42 -10.13 22.82
CA MET A 839 27.79 -10.16 23.32
C MET A 839 28.64 -11.29 22.71
N ARG A 840 29.95 -11.09 22.68
CA ARG A 840 30.89 -12.19 22.43
C ARG A 840 30.72 -13.23 23.55
N GLY A 841 30.80 -14.52 23.23
CA GLY A 841 30.54 -15.60 24.19
C GLY A 841 29.06 -15.95 24.39
N ALA A 842 28.12 -15.16 23.86
CA ALA A 842 26.69 -15.46 23.95
C ALA A 842 26.24 -16.69 23.12
N GLY A 843 27.09 -17.19 22.21
CA GLY A 843 26.80 -18.38 21.39
C GLY A 843 26.32 -18.11 19.96
N LYS A 844 26.33 -16.86 19.49
CA LYS A 844 25.83 -16.44 18.16
C LYS A 844 26.32 -17.31 17.00
N SER A 845 27.63 -17.45 16.82
CA SER A 845 28.19 -18.22 15.69
C SER A 845 27.82 -19.70 15.74
N SER A 846 27.76 -20.30 16.94
CA SER A 846 27.33 -21.68 17.12
C SER A 846 25.86 -21.86 16.76
N LEU A 847 24.99 -21.01 17.31
CA LEU A 847 23.55 -21.00 17.02
C LEU A 847 23.26 -20.76 15.53
N ALA A 848 23.99 -19.81 14.91
CA ALA A 848 23.88 -19.51 13.50
C ALA A 848 24.23 -20.73 12.63
N THR A 849 25.30 -21.45 13.00
CA THR A 849 25.74 -22.65 12.28
C THR A 849 24.72 -23.79 12.40
N ALA A 850 24.22 -24.04 13.61
CA ALA A 850 23.21 -25.06 13.86
C ALA A 850 21.91 -24.76 13.10
N ALA A 851 21.46 -23.51 13.14
CA ALA A 851 20.24 -23.08 12.46
C ALA A 851 20.36 -23.08 10.93
N ALA A 852 21.47 -22.59 10.38
CA ALA A 852 21.73 -22.61 8.94
C ALA A 852 21.65 -24.05 8.39
N THR A 853 22.28 -24.99 9.09
CA THR A 853 22.26 -26.41 8.73
C THR A 853 20.85 -27.00 8.83
N ALA A 854 20.14 -26.76 9.94
CA ALA A 854 18.83 -27.36 10.20
C ALA A 854 17.72 -26.80 9.30
N LEU A 855 17.81 -25.52 8.92
CA LEU A 855 16.79 -24.81 8.13
C LEU A 855 17.12 -24.71 6.64
N GLY A 856 18.33 -25.13 6.23
CA GLY A 856 18.79 -25.00 4.85
C GLY A 856 19.00 -23.55 4.43
N LEU A 857 19.58 -22.74 5.33
CA LEU A 857 19.90 -21.33 5.10
C LEU A 857 21.41 -21.16 4.89
N ASP A 858 21.79 -20.13 4.16
CA ASP A 858 23.18 -19.69 4.04
C ASP A 858 23.66 -19.05 5.36
N LEU A 859 24.97 -19.06 5.59
CA LEU A 859 25.60 -18.46 6.76
C LEU A 859 26.65 -17.44 6.35
N LEU A 860 26.49 -16.21 6.83
CA LEU A 860 27.46 -15.13 6.67
C LEU A 860 27.92 -14.67 8.06
N ASP A 861 29.22 -14.80 8.34
CA ASP A 861 29.83 -14.25 9.56
C ASP A 861 30.56 -12.95 9.21
N THR A 862 30.11 -11.83 9.78
CA THR A 862 30.60 -10.51 9.36
C THR A 862 32.06 -10.29 9.70
N ASP A 863 32.54 -10.90 10.79
CA ASP A 863 33.95 -10.78 11.16
C ASP A 863 34.82 -11.54 10.15
N LYS A 864 34.37 -12.73 9.70
CA LYS A 864 35.09 -13.51 8.66
C LYS A 864 35.07 -12.83 7.29
N GLU A 865 33.95 -12.20 6.92
CA GLU A 865 33.87 -11.48 5.65
C GLU A 865 34.81 -10.27 5.64
N LEU A 866 34.92 -9.54 6.76
CA LEU A 866 35.91 -8.47 6.90
C LEU A 866 37.34 -9.01 6.82
N GLU A 867 37.67 -10.12 7.48
CA GLU A 867 39.01 -10.74 7.37
C GLU A 867 39.35 -11.12 5.93
N LYS A 868 38.37 -11.60 5.17
CA LYS A 868 38.51 -11.91 3.75
C LYS A 868 38.67 -10.65 2.90
N GLU A 869 37.93 -9.58 3.18
CA GLU A 869 38.09 -8.27 2.51
C GLU A 869 39.44 -7.62 2.83
N PHE A 870 39.97 -7.81 4.05
CA PHE A 870 41.28 -7.28 4.47
C PHE A 870 42.45 -8.13 3.94
N GLY A 871 42.23 -9.42 3.67
CA GLY A 871 43.29 -10.39 3.36
C GLY A 871 44.16 -10.78 4.57
N GLU A 872 43.77 -10.37 5.77
CA GLU A 872 44.46 -10.59 7.05
C GLU A 872 43.45 -10.68 8.21
N THR A 873 43.90 -11.12 9.38
CA THR A 873 43.00 -11.20 10.56
C THR A 873 42.66 -9.81 11.10
N ILE A 874 41.52 -9.66 11.79
CA ILE A 874 41.13 -8.38 12.41
C ILE A 874 42.22 -7.89 13.39
N ALA A 875 42.87 -8.81 14.11
CA ALA A 875 43.96 -8.48 15.03
C ALA A 875 45.19 -7.90 14.30
N ALA A 876 45.57 -8.48 13.15
CA ALA A 876 46.65 -7.96 12.32
C ALA A 876 46.29 -6.59 11.71
N PHE A 877 45.04 -6.44 11.24
CA PHE A 877 44.53 -5.18 10.72
C PHE A 877 44.58 -4.06 11.76
N VAL A 878 44.11 -4.30 12.99
CA VAL A 878 44.15 -3.31 14.09
C VAL A 878 45.60 -2.98 14.47
N ALA A 879 46.49 -3.98 14.54
CA ALA A 879 47.91 -3.76 14.83
C ALA A 879 48.59 -2.89 13.77
N ARG A 880 48.19 -3.00 12.50
CA ARG A 880 48.68 -2.19 11.37
C ARG A 880 48.16 -0.75 11.37
N HIS A 881 47.08 -0.46 12.10
CA HIS A 881 46.47 0.87 12.22
C HIS A 881 46.65 1.42 13.65
N ASP A 882 47.90 1.46 14.12
CA ASP A 882 48.30 2.05 15.40
C ASP A 882 47.61 1.48 16.65
N ASN A 883 47.11 0.23 16.57
CA ASN A 883 46.27 -0.41 17.59
C ASN A 883 44.98 0.37 17.92
N THR A 884 44.47 1.16 16.98
CA THR A 884 43.20 1.89 17.11
C THR A 884 42.05 1.12 16.46
N TRP A 885 40.86 1.23 17.05
CA TRP A 885 39.67 0.54 16.54
C TRP A 885 38.93 1.33 15.46
N ASP A 886 39.25 2.62 15.27
CA ASP A 886 38.49 3.54 14.42
C ASP A 886 38.43 3.07 12.96
N ALA A 887 39.58 2.69 12.39
CA ALA A 887 39.66 2.19 11.02
C ALA A 887 38.85 0.89 10.83
N PHE A 888 38.88 -0.02 11.81
CA PHE A 888 38.09 -1.24 11.79
C PHE A 888 36.59 -0.95 11.88
N ARG A 889 36.19 -0.05 12.79
CA ARG A 889 34.78 0.36 12.97
C ARG A 889 34.20 0.97 11.71
N GLU A 890 34.97 1.77 10.99
CA GLU A 890 34.51 2.37 9.73
C GLU A 890 34.29 1.32 8.62
N GLN A 891 35.15 0.30 8.51
CA GLN A 891 34.94 -0.80 7.57
C GLN A 891 33.77 -1.70 7.98
N GLN A 892 33.66 -2.01 9.27
CA GLN A 892 32.52 -2.74 9.82
C GLN A 892 31.19 -2.00 9.55
N LYS A 893 31.17 -0.68 9.71
CA LYS A 893 30.03 0.18 9.38
C LYS A 893 29.65 0.07 7.91
N LYS A 894 30.62 0.20 6.99
CA LYS A 894 30.37 0.07 5.54
C LYS A 894 29.78 -1.28 5.16
N LEU A 895 30.37 -2.37 5.65
CA LEU A 895 29.87 -3.72 5.39
C LEU A 895 28.46 -3.91 5.92
N LEU A 896 28.21 -3.55 7.18
CA LEU A 896 26.92 -3.78 7.81
C LEU A 896 25.80 -2.91 7.25
N LEU A 897 26.05 -1.64 6.97
CA LEU A 897 25.05 -0.79 6.31
C LEU A 897 24.70 -1.32 4.92
N ARG A 898 25.69 -1.82 4.16
CA ARG A 898 25.47 -2.50 2.88
C ARG A 898 24.60 -3.76 3.05
N LEU A 899 24.93 -4.61 4.02
CA LEU A 899 24.17 -5.84 4.29
C LEU A 899 22.76 -5.57 4.82
N ILE A 900 22.56 -4.55 5.66
CA ILE A 900 21.23 -4.21 6.19
C ILE A 900 20.35 -3.58 5.10
N ALA A 901 20.94 -2.76 4.22
CA ALA A 901 20.21 -2.15 3.11
C ALA A 901 19.77 -3.17 2.06
N ASN A 902 20.57 -4.20 1.81
CA ASN A 902 20.24 -5.30 0.91
C ASN A 902 20.66 -6.66 1.50
N PRO A 903 19.89 -7.20 2.46
CA PRO A 903 20.22 -8.45 3.12
C PRO A 903 20.11 -9.61 2.11
N PRO A 904 21.14 -10.45 1.98
CA PRO A 904 21.04 -11.66 1.18
C PRO A 904 19.83 -12.50 1.64
N PRO A 905 18.94 -12.92 0.73
CA PRO A 905 17.83 -13.77 1.09
C PRO A 905 18.35 -15.12 1.61
N ALA A 906 17.52 -15.81 2.38
CA ALA A 906 17.78 -17.11 2.96
C ALA A 906 19.11 -17.23 3.72
N THR A 907 19.59 -16.14 4.34
CA THR A 907 20.91 -16.07 4.99
C THR A 907 20.81 -15.69 6.47
N ILE A 908 21.53 -16.40 7.34
CA ILE A 908 21.77 -16.00 8.73
C ILE A 908 23.08 -15.20 8.79
N ILE A 909 23.00 -13.97 9.26
CA ILE A 909 24.10 -13.02 9.33
C ILE A 909 24.53 -12.86 10.80
N SER A 910 25.65 -13.48 11.18
CA SER A 910 26.19 -13.39 12.54
C SER A 910 27.09 -12.16 12.68
N CYS A 911 26.66 -11.18 13.48
CA CYS A 911 27.37 -9.91 13.66
C CYS A 911 28.46 -9.98 14.73
N GLY A 912 29.52 -9.18 14.55
CA GLY A 912 30.52 -8.91 15.57
C GLY A 912 29.90 -8.27 16.82
N GLY A 913 30.36 -8.65 18.02
CA GLY A 913 29.74 -8.23 19.29
C GLY A 913 29.82 -6.72 19.60
N GLY A 914 30.55 -5.93 18.82
CA GLY A 914 30.63 -4.48 18.99
C GLY A 914 29.74 -3.68 18.04
N VAL A 915 28.91 -4.35 17.23
CA VAL A 915 28.08 -3.73 16.19
C VAL A 915 27.18 -2.60 16.72
N VAL A 916 26.66 -2.76 17.93
CA VAL A 916 25.72 -1.81 18.53
C VAL A 916 26.37 -0.55 19.10
N GLU A 917 27.70 -0.41 19.03
CA GLU A 917 28.39 0.82 19.47
C GLU A 917 28.44 1.91 18.38
N THR A 918 28.01 1.59 17.15
CA THR A 918 27.95 2.54 16.04
C THR A 918 26.50 3.00 15.84
N PRO A 919 26.17 4.28 16.12
CA PRO A 919 24.78 4.78 16.08
C PRO A 919 24.07 4.51 14.76
N GLU A 920 24.75 4.68 13.63
CA GLU A 920 24.17 4.50 12.30
C GLU A 920 23.79 3.04 12.03
N ILE A 921 24.54 2.09 12.60
CA ILE A 921 24.19 0.67 12.49
C ILE A 921 23.00 0.35 13.37
N VAL A 922 22.93 0.92 14.59
CA VAL A 922 21.77 0.76 15.48
C VAL A 922 20.51 1.30 14.81
N ASP A 923 20.57 2.49 14.21
CA ASP A 923 19.44 3.11 13.51
C ASP A 923 19.00 2.29 12.28
N ALA A 924 19.94 1.63 11.60
CA ALA A 924 19.64 0.73 10.48
C ALA A 924 19.04 -0.60 10.95
N LEU A 925 19.58 -1.21 12.01
CA LEU A 925 19.07 -2.45 12.60
C LEU A 925 17.67 -2.26 13.20
N GLU A 926 17.42 -1.13 13.88
CA GLU A 926 16.11 -0.79 14.46
C GLU A 926 15.00 -0.73 13.38
N LYS A 927 15.33 -0.28 12.17
CA LYS A 927 14.41 -0.23 11.02
C LYS A 927 14.23 -1.58 10.33
N TYR A 928 15.15 -2.52 10.56
CA TYR A 928 15.11 -3.83 9.92
C TYR A 928 14.26 -4.83 10.75
N PRO A 929 13.29 -5.53 10.17
CA PRO A 929 12.32 -6.32 10.94
C PRO A 929 12.83 -7.67 11.48
N TYR A 930 14.00 -8.15 11.04
CA TYR A 930 14.52 -9.49 11.39
C TYR A 930 15.88 -9.43 12.06
N VAL A 931 15.94 -8.79 13.23
CA VAL A 931 17.13 -8.74 14.09
C VAL A 931 16.88 -9.50 15.38
N VAL A 932 17.71 -10.51 15.66
CA VAL A 932 17.61 -11.37 16.84
C VAL A 932 18.76 -11.06 17.79
N HIS A 933 18.42 -10.66 19.01
CA HIS A 933 19.38 -10.61 20.12
C HIS A 933 19.50 -11.98 20.78
N VAL A 934 20.68 -12.57 20.72
CA VAL A 934 21.02 -13.77 21.49
C VAL A 934 21.38 -13.33 22.92
N ASN A 935 20.40 -13.41 23.82
CA ASN A 935 20.54 -12.96 25.20
C ASN A 935 20.85 -14.15 26.12
N ARG A 936 22.12 -14.31 26.49
CA ARG A 936 22.55 -15.29 27.49
C ARG A 936 22.83 -14.57 28.80
N ALA A 937 22.52 -15.22 29.92
CA ALA A 937 22.85 -14.72 31.26
C ALA A 937 24.29 -14.17 31.31
N ILE A 938 24.42 -12.91 31.76
CA ILE A 938 25.68 -12.18 31.64
C ILE A 938 26.77 -12.81 32.49
N GLU A 939 26.43 -13.46 33.59
CA GLU A 939 27.35 -14.17 34.48
C GLU A 939 28.06 -15.30 33.73
N ASP A 940 27.34 -16.05 32.90
CA ASP A 940 27.91 -17.14 32.07
C ASP A 940 28.80 -16.58 30.96
N VAL A 941 28.39 -15.45 30.37
CA VAL A 941 29.17 -14.78 29.31
C VAL A 941 30.48 -14.22 29.90
N LEU A 942 30.43 -13.56 31.05
CA LEU A 942 31.60 -13.04 31.76
C LEU A 942 32.53 -14.18 32.19
N ALA A 943 31.98 -15.24 32.80
CA ALA A 943 32.77 -16.42 33.17
C ALA A 943 33.48 -17.06 31.97
N TYR A 944 32.83 -17.12 30.80
CA TYR A 944 33.46 -17.60 29.56
C TYR A 944 34.59 -16.67 29.09
N LEU A 945 34.33 -15.36 29.02
CA LEU A 945 35.30 -14.36 28.55
C LEU A 945 36.52 -14.22 29.48
N ASP A 946 36.32 -14.36 30.78
CA ASP A 946 37.38 -14.24 31.80
C ASP A 946 38.18 -15.56 31.97
N SER A 947 37.70 -16.68 31.43
CA SER A 947 38.39 -17.99 31.49
C SER A 947 39.66 -18.10 30.66
N GLY A 948 40.03 -17.06 29.90
CA GLY A 948 41.29 -16.99 29.13
C GLY A 948 41.36 -17.91 27.90
N LYS A 949 40.28 -18.61 27.53
CA LYS A 949 40.21 -19.53 26.38
C LYS A 949 40.32 -18.84 24.99
N GLU A 950 40.37 -17.50 24.94
CA GLU A 950 40.56 -16.69 23.73
C GLU A 950 41.71 -15.66 23.85
N SER A 951 42.88 -16.08 24.36
CA SER A 951 44.07 -15.22 24.55
C SER A 951 44.69 -14.64 23.26
N HIS A 952 44.13 -14.90 22.09
CA HIS A 952 44.65 -14.51 20.77
C HIS A 952 44.03 -13.23 20.17
N ARG A 953 43.06 -12.58 20.84
CA ARG A 953 42.42 -11.35 20.32
C ARG A 953 42.65 -10.14 21.24
N PRO A 954 42.88 -8.92 20.71
CA PRO A 954 43.31 -7.75 21.50
C PRO A 954 42.29 -7.30 22.56
N SER A 955 42.77 -6.84 23.71
CA SER A 955 41.95 -6.28 24.79
C SER A 955 41.41 -4.89 24.43
N LEU A 956 40.12 -4.65 24.69
CA LEU A 956 39.44 -3.35 24.49
C LEU A 956 39.79 -2.31 25.57
N GLY A 957 40.64 -2.64 26.55
CA GLY A 957 41.08 -1.73 27.62
C GLY A 957 40.10 -1.55 28.79
N ASP A 958 38.83 -1.95 28.63
CA ASP A 958 37.75 -1.92 29.64
C ASP A 958 37.40 -3.32 30.18
N SER A 959 36.82 -3.41 31.38
CA SER A 959 36.28 -4.66 31.91
C SER A 959 35.06 -5.14 31.09
N HIS A 960 34.91 -6.45 30.91
CA HIS A 960 33.78 -7.02 30.16
C HIS A 960 32.41 -6.62 30.74
N ALA A 961 32.32 -6.40 32.07
CA ALA A 961 31.12 -5.92 32.74
C ALA A 961 30.73 -4.48 32.35
N ASN A 962 31.71 -3.57 32.23
CA ASN A 962 31.46 -2.20 31.78
C ASN A 962 31.01 -2.17 30.31
N VAL A 963 31.58 -3.05 29.47
CA VAL A 963 31.18 -3.20 28.06
C VAL A 963 29.73 -3.67 27.94
N TRP A 964 29.28 -4.58 28.80
CA TRP A 964 27.87 -4.99 28.83
C TRP A 964 26.95 -3.85 29.26
N ALA A 965 27.27 -3.17 30.36
CA ALA A 965 26.45 -2.09 30.92
C ALA A 965 26.14 -0.98 29.90
N ARG A 966 27.09 -0.67 29.01
CA ARG A 966 26.87 0.31 27.92
C ARG A 966 26.14 -0.24 26.69
N ARG A 967 26.20 -1.56 26.44
CA ARG A 967 25.64 -2.20 25.22
C ARG A 967 24.24 -2.77 25.42
N GLU A 968 23.84 -3.12 26.64
CA GLU A 968 22.55 -3.79 26.92
C GLU A 968 21.35 -3.06 26.30
N ALA A 969 21.20 -1.76 26.59
CA ALA A 969 20.12 -0.94 26.04
C ALA A 969 20.18 -0.83 24.50
N LEU A 970 21.39 -0.84 23.92
CA LEU A 970 21.60 -0.74 22.49
C LEU A 970 21.24 -2.04 21.76
N TYR A 971 21.54 -3.20 22.35
CA TYR A 971 21.04 -4.49 21.83
C TYR A 971 19.52 -4.54 21.88
N HIS A 972 18.92 -4.12 23.00
CA HIS A 972 17.47 -4.10 23.14
C HIS A 972 16.80 -3.20 22.09
N ARG A 973 17.36 -2.01 21.85
CA ARG A 973 16.88 -1.07 20.82
C ARG A 973 17.05 -1.61 19.40
N SER A 974 18.15 -2.31 19.13
CA SER A 974 18.45 -2.84 17.79
C SER A 974 17.67 -4.10 17.44
N ALA A 975 17.08 -4.79 18.43
CA ALA A 975 16.53 -6.13 18.25
C ALA A 975 15.01 -6.15 18.10
N SER A 976 14.56 -6.75 17.00
CA SER A 976 13.15 -7.09 16.76
C SER A 976 12.70 -8.29 17.60
N PHE A 977 13.63 -9.22 17.89
CA PHE A 977 13.36 -10.43 18.67
C PHE A 977 14.48 -10.75 19.65
N GLU A 978 14.17 -11.54 20.67
CA GLU A 978 15.10 -11.94 21.71
C GLU A 978 15.03 -13.46 21.96
N PHE A 979 16.18 -14.11 21.84
CA PHE A 979 16.34 -15.50 22.22
C PHE A 979 17.10 -15.58 23.54
N THR A 980 16.37 -15.85 24.62
CA THR A 980 16.91 -15.91 25.99
C THR A 980 17.42 -17.30 26.35
N VAL A 981 18.63 -17.38 26.91
CA VAL A 981 19.23 -18.59 27.48
C VAL A 981 19.45 -18.36 28.99
N ASN A 982 18.84 -19.21 29.81
CA ASN A 982 18.86 -19.09 31.27
C ASN A 982 20.25 -19.38 31.86
N ALA A 983 20.52 -18.80 33.04
CA ALA A 983 21.79 -18.94 33.74
C ALA A 983 22.09 -20.41 34.09
N GLY A 984 23.34 -20.83 33.86
CA GLY A 984 23.83 -22.19 34.13
C GLY A 984 23.35 -23.24 33.13
N ASP A 985 22.64 -22.84 32.08
CA ASP A 985 22.19 -23.75 31.03
C ASP A 985 23.33 -24.11 30.07
N VAL A 986 23.71 -25.39 30.09
CA VAL A 986 24.86 -25.94 29.35
C VAL A 986 24.46 -27.07 28.40
N ASP A 987 23.17 -27.32 28.21
CA ASP A 987 22.66 -28.32 27.27
C ASP A 987 22.61 -27.74 25.84
N PHE A 988 23.77 -27.57 25.24
CA PHE A 988 23.92 -26.93 23.92
C PHE A 988 23.10 -27.59 22.80
N PRO A 989 23.06 -28.94 22.65
CA PRO A 989 22.24 -29.57 21.62
C PRO A 989 20.75 -29.24 21.75
N ARG A 990 20.24 -29.11 22.98
CA ARG A 990 18.87 -28.66 23.23
C ARG A 990 18.70 -27.19 22.89
N ILE A 991 19.62 -26.33 23.33
CA ILE A 991 19.59 -24.89 23.05
C ILE A 991 19.57 -24.62 21.53
N ASP A 992 20.39 -25.34 20.75
CA ASP A 992 20.42 -25.27 19.29
C ASP A 992 19.05 -25.61 18.69
N ARG A 993 18.42 -26.70 19.16
CA ARG A 993 17.07 -27.10 18.72
C ARG A 993 16.02 -26.06 19.08
N ASP A 994 16.06 -25.52 20.29
CA ASP A 994 15.11 -24.50 20.75
C ASP A 994 15.27 -23.18 19.97
N PHE A 995 16.50 -22.85 19.55
CA PHE A 995 16.78 -21.72 18.66
C PHE A 995 16.25 -21.93 17.24
N VAL A 996 16.41 -23.13 16.68
CA VAL A 996 15.82 -23.51 15.38
C VAL A 996 14.30 -23.36 15.42
N ARG A 997 13.66 -23.85 16.48
CA ARG A 997 12.21 -23.69 16.70
C ARG A 997 11.84 -22.22 16.81
N PHE A 998 12.59 -21.42 17.56
CA PHE A 998 12.35 -19.98 17.66
C PHE A 998 12.41 -19.28 16.29
N LEU A 999 13.43 -19.58 15.47
CA LEU A 999 13.54 -19.03 14.11
C LEU A 999 12.40 -19.45 13.18
N SER A 1000 11.87 -20.67 13.35
CA SER A 1000 10.70 -21.10 12.57
C SER A 1000 9.41 -20.37 12.95
N ILE A 1001 9.37 -19.72 14.11
CA ILE A 1001 8.30 -18.78 14.48
C ILE A 1001 8.58 -17.43 13.83
N VAL A 1002 9.75 -16.85 14.06
CA VAL A 1002 9.98 -15.43 13.77
C VAL A 1002 10.30 -15.12 12.30
N LEU A 1003 10.74 -16.11 11.51
CA LEU A 1003 11.05 -15.93 10.09
C LEU A 1003 9.95 -16.47 9.15
N PRO A 1004 9.51 -15.68 8.15
CA PRO A 1004 8.61 -16.16 7.11
C PRO A 1004 9.36 -16.94 6.02
N GLY A 1005 8.62 -17.67 5.18
CA GLY A 1005 9.15 -18.33 3.99
C GLY A 1005 9.98 -19.60 4.24
N LEU A 1006 10.11 -20.05 5.49
CA LEU A 1006 10.74 -21.33 5.82
C LEU A 1006 9.75 -22.47 5.63
N ALA A 1007 10.21 -23.59 5.06
CA ALA A 1007 9.39 -24.81 4.98
C ALA A 1007 9.01 -25.34 6.37
N ALA A 1008 9.86 -25.11 7.37
CA ALA A 1008 9.63 -25.48 8.76
C ALA A 1008 8.84 -24.42 9.57
N SER A 1009 8.38 -23.33 8.94
CA SER A 1009 7.65 -22.27 9.65
C SER A 1009 6.45 -22.83 10.40
N PHE A 1010 6.22 -22.34 11.61
CA PHE A 1010 5.06 -22.73 12.40
C PHE A 1010 3.75 -22.31 11.73
N ASP A 1011 2.84 -23.28 11.59
CA ASP A 1011 1.46 -23.06 11.16
C ASP A 1011 0.53 -23.33 12.34
N TYR A 1012 -0.08 -22.26 12.87
CA TYR A 1012 -1.02 -22.36 13.98
C TYR A 1012 -2.18 -23.32 13.72
N ARG A 1013 -2.53 -23.56 12.45
CA ARG A 1013 -3.61 -24.49 12.08
C ARG A 1013 -3.29 -25.94 12.47
N SER A 1014 -2.01 -26.29 12.61
CA SER A 1014 -1.59 -27.66 13.00
C SER A 1014 -2.10 -28.04 14.40
N VAL A 1015 -2.29 -27.06 15.29
CA VAL A 1015 -2.81 -27.24 16.64
C VAL A 1015 -4.26 -26.75 16.81
N CYS A 1016 -4.84 -26.16 15.77
CA CYS A 1016 -6.26 -25.74 15.76
C CYS A 1016 -7.21 -26.79 15.14
N ARG A 1017 -6.77 -28.04 15.02
CA ARG A 1017 -7.61 -29.16 14.56
C ARG A 1017 -8.64 -29.56 15.62
N ALA A 1018 -9.53 -30.48 15.27
CA ALA A 1018 -10.51 -31.01 16.21
C ALA A 1018 -9.84 -31.83 17.32
N ASP A 1019 -10.45 -31.77 18.49
CA ASP A 1019 -10.06 -32.41 19.75
C ASP A 1019 -8.66 -32.03 20.26
N THR A 1020 -8.30 -30.75 20.14
CA THR A 1020 -7.06 -30.22 20.71
C THR A 1020 -7.28 -29.47 22.02
N PHE A 1021 -6.24 -29.42 22.84
CA PHE A 1021 -6.26 -28.83 24.18
C PHE A 1021 -5.02 -27.99 24.45
N PHE A 1022 -5.14 -27.05 25.37
CA PHE A 1022 -3.95 -26.43 25.97
C PHE A 1022 -4.06 -26.38 27.49
N LEU A 1023 -2.93 -26.63 28.16
CA LEU A 1023 -2.88 -26.62 29.62
C LEU A 1023 -2.61 -25.19 30.12
N SER A 1024 -3.48 -24.65 30.95
CA SER A 1024 -3.27 -23.36 31.61
C SER A 1024 -2.39 -23.52 32.84
N LEU A 1025 -1.13 -23.09 32.76
CA LEU A 1025 -0.19 -23.16 33.89
C LEU A 1025 -0.51 -22.08 34.92
N THR A 1026 -0.62 -22.47 36.20
CA THR A 1026 -0.94 -21.57 37.32
C THR A 1026 0.18 -21.51 38.35
N PHE A 1027 1.41 -21.82 37.96
CA PHE A 1027 2.56 -21.73 38.85
C PHE A 1027 3.01 -20.27 38.97
N PRO A 1028 3.35 -19.79 40.18
CA PRO A 1028 3.95 -18.47 40.35
C PRO A 1028 5.38 -18.40 39.78
N ASP A 1029 6.03 -19.56 39.60
CA ASP A 1029 7.34 -19.75 38.96
C ASP A 1029 7.34 -21.07 38.16
N VAL A 1030 7.67 -21.02 36.86
CA VAL A 1030 7.69 -22.19 35.96
C VAL A 1030 8.70 -23.24 36.40
N ASN A 1031 9.71 -22.86 37.19
CA ASN A 1031 10.67 -23.83 37.73
C ASN A 1031 10.01 -24.90 38.60
N ASP A 1032 8.91 -24.57 39.27
CA ASP A 1032 8.12 -25.51 40.07
C ASP A 1032 7.44 -26.58 39.20
N ALA A 1033 7.25 -26.30 37.90
CA ALA A 1033 6.70 -27.25 36.95
C ALA A 1033 7.73 -28.27 36.45
N ARG A 1034 9.05 -28.04 36.63
CA ARG A 1034 10.13 -28.90 36.09
C ARG A 1034 9.96 -30.41 36.38
N PRO A 1035 9.60 -30.87 37.61
CA PRO A 1035 9.41 -32.30 37.86
C PRO A 1035 8.06 -32.83 37.34
N LEU A 1036 7.11 -31.96 37.00
CA LEU A 1036 5.72 -32.31 36.67
C LEU A 1036 5.40 -32.16 35.18
N ILE A 1037 6.17 -31.33 34.46
CA ILE A 1037 5.82 -30.84 33.11
C ILE A 1037 5.59 -31.98 32.12
N ALA A 1038 6.39 -33.04 32.19
CA ALA A 1038 6.26 -34.22 31.32
C ALA A 1038 4.96 -35.00 31.56
N ASP A 1039 4.46 -35.00 32.80
CA ASP A 1039 3.21 -35.69 33.16
C ASP A 1039 1.99 -34.83 32.88
N ILE A 1040 2.01 -33.57 33.29
CA ILE A 1040 0.86 -32.66 33.13
C ILE A 1040 0.61 -32.28 31.67
N SER A 1041 1.64 -32.37 30.81
CA SER A 1041 1.53 -32.07 29.38
C SER A 1041 1.00 -33.25 28.54
N LYS A 1042 0.66 -34.39 29.14
CA LYS A 1042 0.12 -35.53 28.39
C LYS A 1042 -1.26 -35.20 27.83
N GLY A 1043 -1.43 -35.39 26.53
CA GLY A 1043 -2.70 -35.20 25.84
C GLY A 1043 -3.08 -33.74 25.58
N VAL A 1044 -2.17 -32.78 25.80
CA VAL A 1044 -2.35 -31.38 25.40
C VAL A 1044 -1.46 -31.03 24.20
N ASP A 1045 -1.91 -30.06 23.39
CA ASP A 1045 -1.27 -29.63 22.16
C ASP A 1045 -0.52 -28.30 22.30
N ALA A 1046 -0.76 -27.55 23.39
CA ALA A 1046 -0.05 -26.32 23.72
C ALA A 1046 -0.03 -26.08 25.24
N LEU A 1047 0.85 -25.19 25.69
CA LEU A 1047 0.98 -24.77 27.08
C LEU A 1047 0.73 -23.27 27.19
N GLU A 1048 -0.23 -22.86 28.01
CA GLU A 1048 -0.50 -21.46 28.29
C GLU A 1048 0.29 -21.01 29.52
N LEU A 1049 1.18 -20.02 29.30
CA LEU A 1049 1.84 -19.28 30.35
C LEU A 1049 0.93 -18.11 30.75
N ARG A 1050 0.32 -18.21 31.94
CA ARG A 1050 -0.43 -17.11 32.55
C ARG A 1050 0.53 -16.14 33.22
N VAL A 1051 0.98 -15.16 32.46
CA VAL A 1051 1.94 -14.15 32.89
C VAL A 1051 1.41 -13.39 34.10
N ASP A 1052 0.13 -13.07 34.12
CA ASP A 1052 -0.54 -12.38 35.23
C ASP A 1052 -0.58 -13.16 36.55
N LEU A 1053 -0.24 -14.45 36.54
CA LEU A 1053 -0.16 -15.31 37.73
C LEU A 1053 1.28 -15.55 38.20
N LEU A 1054 2.28 -15.06 37.48
CA LEU A 1054 3.68 -15.15 37.87
C LEU A 1054 3.96 -14.21 39.05
N LYS A 1055 4.90 -14.58 39.93
CA LYS A 1055 5.23 -13.80 41.13
C LYS A 1055 5.72 -12.37 40.85
N ASP A 1056 6.49 -12.18 39.78
CA ASP A 1056 7.10 -10.90 39.39
C ASP A 1056 6.76 -10.54 37.92
N PHE A 1057 5.47 -10.59 37.58
CA PHE A 1057 4.99 -10.46 36.19
C PHE A 1057 5.26 -9.11 35.50
N LEU A 1058 5.63 -8.08 36.25
CA LEU A 1058 6.00 -6.76 35.69
C LEU A 1058 7.47 -6.67 35.26
N ASP A 1059 8.33 -7.57 35.76
CA ASP A 1059 9.73 -7.67 35.37
C ASP A 1059 9.86 -8.48 34.07
N ALA A 1060 10.15 -7.77 32.98
CA ALA A 1060 10.32 -8.37 31.66
C ALA A 1060 11.45 -9.41 31.61
N LYS A 1061 12.54 -9.23 32.38
CA LYS A 1061 13.66 -10.18 32.40
C LYS A 1061 13.24 -11.47 33.08
N PHE A 1062 12.51 -11.36 34.19
CA PHE A 1062 11.93 -12.51 34.86
C PHE A 1062 10.96 -13.25 33.91
N VAL A 1063 9.99 -12.56 33.30
CA VAL A 1063 9.04 -13.18 32.35
C VAL A 1063 9.75 -13.86 31.17
N ALA A 1064 10.78 -13.24 30.59
CA ALA A 1064 11.59 -13.83 29.53
C ALA A 1064 12.28 -15.13 29.97
N SER A 1065 12.81 -15.17 31.20
CA SER A 1065 13.41 -16.38 31.77
C SER A 1065 12.40 -17.52 31.93
N GLN A 1066 11.15 -17.19 32.25
CA GLN A 1066 10.06 -18.16 32.41
C GLN A 1066 9.66 -18.77 31.05
N VAL A 1067 9.60 -17.96 29.99
CA VAL A 1067 9.36 -18.44 28.61
C VAL A 1067 10.51 -19.33 28.14
N ALA A 1068 11.76 -18.92 28.37
CA ALA A 1068 12.94 -19.71 28.03
C ALA A 1068 12.95 -21.06 28.78
N LEU A 1069 12.60 -21.05 30.08
CA LEU A 1069 12.48 -22.25 30.88
C LEU A 1069 11.37 -23.15 30.35
N LEU A 1070 10.18 -22.62 30.09
CA LEU A 1070 9.07 -23.41 29.55
C LEU A 1070 9.42 -24.06 28.21
N ARG A 1071 10.08 -23.32 27.31
CA ARG A 1071 10.59 -23.83 26.03
C ARG A 1071 11.62 -24.96 26.21
N SER A 1072 12.49 -24.85 27.21
CA SER A 1072 13.45 -25.90 27.54
C SER A 1072 12.80 -27.19 28.03
N LEU A 1073 11.67 -27.06 28.73
CA LEU A 1073 10.96 -28.16 29.37
C LEU A 1073 9.98 -28.88 28.43
N SER A 1074 9.51 -28.21 27.36
CA SER A 1074 8.51 -28.76 26.45
C SER A 1074 8.68 -28.29 25.01
N GLN A 1075 8.45 -29.21 24.07
CA GLN A 1075 8.40 -28.91 22.63
C GLN A 1075 7.02 -28.44 22.17
N LEU A 1076 6.02 -28.39 23.05
CA LEU A 1076 4.68 -27.90 22.73
C LEU A 1076 4.67 -26.37 22.55
N PRO A 1077 3.86 -25.84 21.61
CA PRO A 1077 3.61 -24.41 21.45
C PRO A 1077 3.27 -23.67 22.75
N ILE A 1078 3.75 -22.45 22.88
CA ILE A 1078 3.50 -21.58 24.03
C ILE A 1078 2.40 -20.57 23.69
N ILE A 1079 1.38 -20.49 24.54
CA ILE A 1079 0.38 -19.43 24.54
C ILE A 1079 0.76 -18.43 25.62
N PHE A 1080 1.14 -17.22 25.20
CA PHE A 1080 1.50 -16.13 26.08
C PHE A 1080 0.25 -15.32 26.42
N THR A 1081 -0.24 -15.44 27.66
CA THR A 1081 -1.48 -14.80 28.10
C THR A 1081 -1.22 -13.83 29.24
N VAL A 1082 -1.65 -12.58 29.06
CA VAL A 1082 -1.77 -11.58 30.13
C VAL A 1082 -3.26 -11.29 30.29
N ARG A 1083 -3.86 -11.70 31.41
CA ARG A 1083 -5.31 -11.59 31.65
C ARG A 1083 -5.62 -10.49 32.67
N SER A 1084 -6.50 -9.55 32.32
CA SER A 1084 -6.87 -8.46 33.23
C SER A 1084 -7.82 -8.92 34.35
N THR A 1085 -7.88 -8.19 35.46
CA THR A 1085 -8.76 -8.46 36.59
C THR A 1085 -10.24 -8.48 36.18
N GLY A 1086 -10.66 -7.57 35.30
CA GLY A 1086 -12.01 -7.45 34.79
C GLY A 1086 -12.41 -8.63 33.91
N GLN A 1087 -11.42 -9.26 33.27
CA GLN A 1087 -11.52 -10.47 32.48
C GLN A 1087 -11.23 -11.76 33.28
N GLY A 1088 -10.99 -11.67 34.59
CA GLY A 1088 -10.81 -12.82 35.48
C GLY A 1088 -9.36 -13.28 35.69
N GLY A 1089 -8.38 -12.40 35.50
CA GLY A 1089 -6.95 -12.63 35.76
C GLY A 1089 -6.38 -11.79 36.89
N GLY A 1090 -5.06 -11.69 36.95
CA GLY A 1090 -4.29 -10.97 37.97
C GLY A 1090 -3.75 -9.59 37.54
N PHE A 1091 -3.83 -9.23 36.26
CA PHE A 1091 -3.28 -7.96 35.77
C PHE A 1091 -4.28 -6.80 35.99
N PRO A 1092 -3.86 -5.64 36.54
CA PRO A 1092 -4.79 -4.53 36.82
C PRO A 1092 -5.52 -3.99 35.58
N ASP A 1093 -6.83 -3.73 35.70
CA ASP A 1093 -7.60 -3.00 34.67
C ASP A 1093 -7.31 -1.49 34.70
N GLY A 1094 -7.65 -0.79 33.62
CA GLY A 1094 -7.68 0.68 33.57
C GLY A 1094 -6.71 1.25 32.54
N VAL A 1095 -7.03 2.44 32.03
CA VAL A 1095 -6.28 3.09 30.93
C VAL A 1095 -4.80 3.32 31.28
N ASP A 1096 -4.51 3.59 32.55
CA ASP A 1096 -3.14 3.81 33.04
C ASP A 1096 -2.24 2.56 32.95
N HIS A 1097 -2.84 1.36 32.80
CA HIS A 1097 -2.12 0.09 32.70
C HIS A 1097 -2.06 -0.48 31.27
N GLU A 1098 -2.75 0.14 30.31
CA GLU A 1098 -2.80 -0.32 28.91
C GLU A 1098 -1.40 -0.40 28.28
N GLN A 1099 -0.57 0.62 28.50
CA GLN A 1099 0.79 0.62 27.96
C GLN A 1099 1.59 -0.60 28.44
N LYS A 1100 1.55 -0.88 29.75
CA LYS A 1100 2.30 -1.98 30.34
C LYS A 1100 1.75 -3.35 29.92
N MET A 1101 0.44 -3.49 29.75
CA MET A 1101 -0.20 -4.68 29.19
C MET A 1101 0.37 -4.99 27.80
N PHE A 1102 0.37 -3.99 26.91
CA PHE A 1102 0.87 -4.18 25.55
C PHE A 1102 2.39 -4.36 25.49
N GLU A 1103 3.17 -3.71 26.37
CA GLU A 1103 4.60 -4.00 26.51
C GLU A 1103 4.87 -5.48 26.81
N LEU A 1104 4.07 -6.12 27.67
CA LEU A 1104 4.18 -7.56 27.94
C LEU A 1104 3.73 -8.42 26.75
N LEU A 1105 2.65 -8.05 26.05
CA LEU A 1105 2.21 -8.80 24.86
C LEU A 1105 3.25 -8.71 23.73
N HIS A 1106 3.84 -7.53 23.51
CA HIS A 1106 4.98 -7.35 22.59
C HIS A 1106 6.19 -8.15 23.04
N LEU A 1107 6.47 -8.26 24.35
CA LEU A 1107 7.52 -9.15 24.86
C LEU A 1107 7.25 -10.61 24.46
N GLY A 1108 6.01 -11.10 24.56
CA GLY A 1108 5.63 -12.43 24.10
C GLY A 1108 5.95 -12.68 22.61
N VAL A 1109 5.67 -11.69 21.75
CA VAL A 1109 6.04 -11.71 20.33
C VAL A 1109 7.56 -11.72 20.14
N ARG A 1110 8.29 -10.83 20.82
CA ARG A 1110 9.75 -10.71 20.74
C ARG A 1110 10.45 -11.99 21.17
N LEU A 1111 9.91 -12.69 22.17
CA LEU A 1111 10.41 -13.97 22.64
C LEU A 1111 10.05 -15.13 21.72
N GLY A 1112 9.31 -14.90 20.62
CA GLY A 1112 8.93 -15.92 19.66
C GLY A 1112 7.93 -16.93 20.22
N CYS A 1113 6.95 -16.48 21.01
CA CYS A 1113 5.85 -17.36 21.43
C CYS A 1113 4.93 -17.63 20.23
N GLU A 1114 4.51 -18.89 20.06
CA GLU A 1114 3.63 -19.31 18.98
C GLU A 1114 2.29 -18.59 19.00
N PHE A 1115 1.75 -18.34 20.20
CA PHE A 1115 0.51 -17.60 20.39
C PHE A 1115 0.66 -16.47 21.40
N VAL A 1116 -0.09 -15.39 21.16
CA VAL A 1116 -0.26 -14.29 22.11
C VAL A 1116 -1.77 -14.04 22.28
N ASP A 1117 -2.25 -14.07 23.52
CA ASP A 1117 -3.66 -13.84 23.86
C ASP A 1117 -3.90 -12.36 24.15
N MET A 1118 -4.55 -11.67 23.21
CA MET A 1118 -4.82 -10.23 23.24
C MET A 1118 -6.29 -9.99 23.55
N GLU A 1119 -6.55 -9.23 24.61
CA GLU A 1119 -7.92 -8.89 24.99
C GLU A 1119 -8.49 -7.78 24.12
N THR A 1120 -9.76 -7.92 23.77
CA THR A 1120 -10.46 -7.00 22.85
C THR A 1120 -11.03 -5.77 23.55
N CYS A 1121 -11.05 -5.73 24.89
CA CYS A 1121 -11.56 -4.60 25.66
C CYS A 1121 -10.61 -3.37 25.68
N TRP A 1122 -9.35 -3.54 25.31
CA TRP A 1122 -8.37 -2.45 25.23
C TRP A 1122 -8.56 -1.59 23.97
N SER A 1123 -7.90 -0.43 23.94
CA SER A 1123 -8.04 0.55 22.86
C SER A 1123 -7.75 -0.05 21.47
N VAL A 1124 -8.45 0.42 20.45
CA VAL A 1124 -8.22 0.02 19.04
C VAL A 1124 -6.76 0.27 18.65
N LYS A 1125 -6.22 1.44 19.04
CA LYS A 1125 -4.86 1.86 18.72
C LYS A 1125 -3.80 0.87 19.23
N ALA A 1126 -3.90 0.45 20.49
CA ALA A 1126 -2.94 -0.48 21.07
C ALA A 1126 -3.03 -1.87 20.41
N ARG A 1127 -4.25 -2.36 20.16
CA ARG A 1127 -4.50 -3.64 19.46
C ARG A 1127 -3.93 -3.63 18.04
N GLU A 1128 -4.17 -2.57 17.27
CA GLU A 1128 -3.63 -2.43 15.91
C GLU A 1128 -2.10 -2.37 15.90
N HIS A 1129 -1.50 -1.72 16.90
CA HIS A 1129 -0.04 -1.67 17.04
C HIS A 1129 0.56 -3.07 17.27
N LEU A 1130 -0.02 -3.88 18.16
CA LEU A 1130 0.39 -5.27 18.36
C LEU A 1130 0.20 -6.10 17.09
N LEU A 1131 -0.95 -5.97 16.42
CA LEU A 1131 -1.24 -6.71 15.19
C LEU A 1131 -0.29 -6.35 14.04
N ALA A 1132 0.16 -5.09 13.95
CA ALA A 1132 1.14 -4.67 12.97
C ALA A 1132 2.54 -5.24 13.25
N GLN A 1133 2.86 -5.51 14.52
CA GLN A 1133 4.18 -6.00 14.95
C GLN A 1133 4.20 -7.47 15.37
N ARG A 1134 3.07 -8.19 15.30
CA ARG A 1134 2.98 -9.61 15.70
C ARG A 1134 3.86 -10.54 14.89
N GLN A 1135 4.29 -10.07 13.71
CA GLN A 1135 5.01 -10.84 12.71
C GLN A 1135 4.26 -12.15 12.40
N ARG A 1136 4.71 -13.27 12.96
CA ARG A 1136 4.15 -14.60 12.71
C ARG A 1136 3.51 -15.23 13.94
N SER A 1137 3.66 -14.65 15.13
CA SER A 1137 2.90 -15.10 16.30
C SER A 1137 1.40 -15.03 16.00
N ALA A 1138 0.70 -16.11 16.30
CA ALA A 1138 -0.74 -16.20 16.11
C ALA A 1138 -1.45 -15.47 17.25
N VAL A 1139 -2.26 -14.47 16.92
CA VAL A 1139 -2.98 -13.69 17.91
C VAL A 1139 -4.33 -14.35 18.19
N ILE A 1140 -4.56 -14.66 19.46
CA ILE A 1140 -5.86 -15.07 20.01
C ILE A 1140 -6.57 -13.80 20.45
N SER A 1141 -7.62 -13.41 19.73
CA SER A 1141 -8.48 -12.28 20.07
C SER A 1141 -9.49 -12.71 21.11
N SER A 1142 -9.31 -12.27 22.37
CA SER A 1142 -10.09 -12.77 23.50
C SER A 1142 -11.04 -11.76 24.15
N PHE A 1143 -12.14 -12.26 24.70
CA PHE A 1143 -13.02 -11.50 25.59
C PHE A 1143 -13.69 -12.42 26.62
N HIS A 1144 -13.67 -12.00 27.88
CA HIS A 1144 -14.23 -12.71 29.03
C HIS A 1144 -15.33 -11.87 29.68
N ALA A 1145 -16.60 -12.20 29.40
CA ALA A 1145 -17.77 -11.61 30.05
C ALA A 1145 -18.13 -12.42 31.32
N VAL A 1146 -17.35 -12.25 32.40
CA VAL A 1146 -17.43 -13.10 33.61
C VAL A 1146 -18.20 -12.48 34.78
N GLN A 1147 -18.65 -11.23 34.66
CA GLN A 1147 -19.26 -10.48 35.76
C GLN A 1147 -20.80 -10.57 35.74
N GLU A 1148 -21.42 -10.26 34.59
CA GLU A 1148 -22.87 -10.15 34.40
C GLU A 1148 -23.44 -11.16 33.38
N PRO A 1149 -24.75 -11.49 33.46
CA PRO A 1149 -25.42 -12.29 32.44
C PRO A 1149 -25.34 -11.63 31.05
N SER A 1150 -24.95 -12.40 30.05
CA SER A 1150 -24.90 -11.94 28.66
C SER A 1150 -26.08 -12.49 27.87
N SER A 1151 -26.88 -11.59 27.27
CA SER A 1151 -27.92 -11.96 26.31
C SER A 1151 -27.32 -12.53 25.02
N GLU A 1152 -28.10 -13.28 24.24
CA GLU A 1152 -27.65 -13.81 22.94
C GLU A 1152 -27.14 -12.69 22.00
N ALA A 1153 -27.81 -11.53 22.00
CA ALA A 1153 -27.40 -10.37 21.21
C ALA A 1153 -26.04 -9.82 21.65
N GLN A 1154 -25.78 -9.73 22.96
CA GLN A 1154 -24.48 -9.33 23.50
C GLN A 1154 -23.40 -10.35 23.16
N ILE A 1155 -23.69 -11.65 23.26
CA ILE A 1155 -22.75 -12.72 22.86
C ILE A 1155 -22.38 -12.56 21.37
N LYS A 1156 -23.38 -12.36 20.50
CA LYS A 1156 -23.17 -12.10 19.06
C LYS A 1156 -22.33 -10.83 18.81
N LEU A 1157 -22.50 -9.78 19.61
CA LEU A 1157 -21.69 -8.57 19.53
C LEU A 1157 -20.23 -8.84 19.92
N ILE A 1158 -20.00 -9.54 21.03
CA ILE A 1158 -18.65 -9.92 21.49
C ILE A 1158 -17.92 -10.74 20.42
N PHE A 1159 -18.59 -11.75 19.83
CA PHE A 1159 -18.03 -12.51 18.71
C PHE A 1159 -17.68 -11.62 17.52
N ARG A 1160 -18.53 -10.65 17.18
CA ARG A 1160 -18.24 -9.67 16.12
C ARG A 1160 -17.04 -8.80 16.45
N GLU A 1161 -16.91 -8.31 17.67
CA GLU A 1161 -15.78 -7.45 18.08
C GLU A 1161 -14.45 -8.21 18.09
N CYS A 1162 -14.46 -9.46 18.56
CA CYS A 1162 -13.29 -10.33 18.48
C CYS A 1162 -12.92 -10.64 17.02
N TYR A 1163 -13.92 -10.78 16.14
CA TYR A 1163 -13.75 -11.07 14.72
C TYR A 1163 -13.35 -9.85 13.88
N SER A 1164 -13.92 -8.67 14.14
CA SER A 1164 -13.82 -7.48 13.28
C SER A 1164 -12.39 -6.99 13.05
N GLN A 1165 -11.44 -7.54 13.80
CA GLN A 1165 -10.02 -7.41 13.61
C GLN A 1165 -9.52 -8.48 12.62
N ALA A 1166 -9.76 -8.30 11.31
CA ALA A 1166 -9.43 -9.24 10.22
C ALA A 1166 -7.95 -9.70 10.10
N LYS A 1167 -7.10 -9.37 11.09
CA LYS A 1167 -5.68 -9.66 11.20
C LYS A 1167 -5.36 -10.67 12.33
N VAL A 1168 -6.36 -11.15 13.09
CA VAL A 1168 -6.22 -12.16 14.16
C VAL A 1168 -6.34 -13.59 13.62
N GLN A 1169 -5.84 -14.58 14.35
CA GLN A 1169 -5.80 -15.98 13.89
C GLN A 1169 -6.83 -16.87 14.59
N ILE A 1170 -7.23 -16.51 15.81
CA ILE A 1170 -8.17 -17.29 16.64
C ILE A 1170 -9.08 -16.33 17.38
N VAL A 1171 -10.36 -16.66 17.50
CA VAL A 1171 -11.31 -15.95 18.36
C VAL A 1171 -11.56 -16.77 19.63
N LYS A 1172 -11.46 -16.12 20.80
CA LYS A 1172 -11.69 -16.74 22.12
C LYS A 1172 -12.72 -15.96 22.92
N VAL A 1173 -13.95 -16.46 22.96
CA VAL A 1173 -15.04 -15.83 23.73
C VAL A 1173 -15.37 -16.71 24.93
N VAL A 1174 -15.34 -16.11 26.11
CA VAL A 1174 -15.69 -16.78 27.37
C VAL A 1174 -16.77 -15.97 28.07
N VAL A 1175 -17.86 -16.61 28.44
CA VAL A 1175 -18.96 -15.94 29.17
C VAL A 1175 -19.31 -16.67 30.46
N LYS A 1176 -20.07 -16.04 31.35
CA LYS A 1176 -20.60 -16.71 32.54
C LYS A 1176 -21.91 -17.42 32.24
N ALA A 1177 -21.98 -18.73 32.50
CA ALA A 1177 -23.22 -19.47 32.45
C ALA A 1177 -23.87 -19.53 33.85
N TYR A 1178 -25.17 -19.26 33.90
CA TYR A 1178 -26.01 -19.39 35.10
C TYR A 1178 -26.87 -20.67 35.03
N SER A 1179 -27.11 -21.18 33.81
CA SER A 1179 -27.81 -22.43 33.53
C SER A 1179 -27.12 -23.22 32.40
N PRO A 1180 -27.36 -24.55 32.29
CA PRO A 1180 -26.90 -25.32 31.13
C PRO A 1180 -27.45 -24.81 29.78
N GLN A 1181 -28.62 -24.16 29.79
CA GLN A 1181 -29.19 -23.54 28.59
C GLN A 1181 -28.30 -22.41 28.06
N ASP A 1182 -27.69 -21.60 28.93
CA ASP A 1182 -26.78 -20.52 28.52
C ASP A 1182 -25.57 -21.08 27.76
N ALA A 1183 -25.04 -22.24 28.22
CA ALA A 1183 -23.95 -22.93 27.56
C ALA A 1183 -24.32 -23.40 26.13
N LEU A 1184 -25.54 -23.88 25.93
CA LEU A 1184 -26.05 -24.26 24.60
C LEU A 1184 -26.25 -23.05 23.69
N VAL A 1185 -26.69 -21.90 24.23
CA VAL A 1185 -26.80 -20.65 23.46
C VAL A 1185 -25.43 -20.23 22.94
N VAL A 1186 -24.42 -20.23 23.79
CA VAL A 1186 -23.05 -19.84 23.45
C VAL A 1186 -22.44 -20.76 22.40
N ASP A 1187 -22.56 -22.09 22.56
CA ASP A 1187 -22.10 -23.07 21.58
C ASP A 1187 -22.79 -22.91 20.21
N ARG A 1188 -24.11 -22.70 20.21
CA ARG A 1188 -24.87 -22.44 18.98
C ARG A 1188 -24.41 -21.16 18.29
N VAL A 1189 -24.26 -20.06 19.02
CA VAL A 1189 -23.75 -18.80 18.45
C VAL A 1189 -22.36 -18.99 17.87
N ALA A 1190 -21.45 -19.66 18.59
CA ALA A 1190 -20.11 -19.95 18.08
C ALA A 1190 -20.15 -20.75 16.76
N LYS A 1191 -21.03 -21.76 16.64
CA LYS A 1191 -21.24 -22.53 15.41
C LYS A 1191 -21.86 -21.70 14.27
N GLU A 1192 -22.78 -20.79 14.58
CA GLU A 1192 -23.32 -19.82 13.62
C GLU A 1192 -22.20 -18.93 13.06
N PHE A 1193 -21.28 -18.45 13.91
CA PHE A 1193 -20.10 -17.70 13.47
C PHE A 1193 -19.09 -18.57 12.71
N ALA A 1194 -18.83 -19.80 13.14
CA ALA A 1194 -17.92 -20.69 12.41
C ALA A 1194 -18.43 -21.04 11.00
N SER A 1195 -19.76 -21.10 10.79
CA SER A 1195 -20.37 -21.50 9.51
C SER A 1195 -20.58 -20.35 8.53
N LYS A 1196 -20.96 -19.15 9.01
CA LYS A 1196 -21.26 -18.00 8.14
C LYS A 1196 -20.02 -17.34 7.53
N TRP A 1197 -18.89 -17.42 8.22
CA TRP A 1197 -17.69 -16.69 7.84
C TRP A 1197 -16.78 -17.66 7.07
N GLN A 1198 -16.74 -17.51 5.74
CA GLN A 1198 -16.07 -18.42 4.78
C GLN A 1198 -14.54 -18.59 4.99
N GLN A 1199 -13.95 -17.87 5.94
CA GLN A 1199 -12.58 -18.08 6.39
C GLN A 1199 -12.63 -19.06 7.57
N GLN A 1200 -12.01 -20.22 7.43
CA GLN A 1200 -11.90 -21.29 8.45
C GLN A 1200 -11.14 -20.83 9.71
N MET A 1201 -11.62 -19.80 10.40
CA MET A 1201 -10.97 -19.25 11.60
C MET A 1201 -11.37 -20.10 12.82
N PRO A 1202 -10.39 -20.64 13.57
CA PRO A 1202 -10.64 -21.38 14.79
C PRO A 1202 -11.34 -20.53 15.85
N ILE A 1203 -12.35 -21.10 16.50
CA ILE A 1203 -13.11 -20.47 17.59
C ILE A 1203 -12.95 -21.30 18.86
N ILE A 1204 -12.59 -20.63 19.95
CA ILE A 1204 -12.65 -21.15 21.31
C ILE A 1204 -13.84 -20.47 21.99
N SER A 1205 -14.89 -21.23 22.29
CA SER A 1205 -16.12 -20.68 22.86
C SER A 1205 -16.50 -21.42 24.14
N LEU A 1206 -16.44 -20.72 25.27
CA LEU A 1206 -16.54 -21.36 26.58
C LEU A 1206 -17.47 -20.60 27.52
N CYS A 1207 -17.96 -21.32 28.52
CA CYS A 1207 -18.62 -20.77 29.68
C CYS A 1207 -17.82 -21.08 30.95
N THR A 1208 -17.83 -20.15 31.90
CA THR A 1208 -17.38 -20.39 33.28
C THR A 1208 -18.50 -20.97 34.14
N THR A 1209 -18.16 -21.37 35.38
CA THR A 1209 -19.04 -22.02 36.38
C THR A 1209 -19.32 -23.51 36.12
N GLU A 1210 -19.94 -24.18 37.10
CA GLU A 1210 -20.37 -25.58 36.96
C GLU A 1210 -21.39 -25.76 35.82
N ALA A 1211 -22.31 -24.81 35.65
CA ALA A 1211 -23.28 -24.83 34.55
C ALA A 1211 -22.60 -24.69 33.17
N GLY A 1212 -21.43 -24.04 33.13
CA GLY A 1212 -20.66 -23.82 31.91
C GLY A 1212 -19.82 -25.02 31.45
N LYS A 1213 -19.60 -26.03 32.29
CA LYS A 1213 -18.75 -27.21 31.98
C LYS A 1213 -19.09 -27.87 30.65
N LEU A 1214 -20.38 -27.87 30.26
CA LEU A 1214 -20.84 -28.43 28.99
C LEU A 1214 -20.12 -27.82 27.79
N THR A 1215 -19.91 -26.50 27.75
CA THR A 1215 -19.19 -25.85 26.64
C THR A 1215 -17.74 -26.30 26.50
N ARG A 1216 -17.07 -26.68 27.60
CA ARG A 1216 -15.70 -27.21 27.55
C ARG A 1216 -15.66 -28.59 26.91
N VAL A 1217 -16.72 -29.38 27.09
CA VAL A 1217 -16.90 -30.68 26.44
C VAL A 1217 -17.22 -30.50 24.95
N LEU A 1218 -18.09 -29.55 24.62
CA LEU A 1218 -18.54 -29.27 23.24
C LEU A 1218 -17.50 -28.55 22.37
N ASN A 1219 -16.73 -27.63 22.95
CA ASN A 1219 -15.65 -26.94 22.25
C ASN A 1219 -14.59 -27.97 21.85
N ARG A 1220 -14.25 -28.08 20.56
CA ARG A 1220 -13.32 -29.10 20.06
C ARG A 1220 -11.94 -28.58 19.73
N THR A 1221 -11.73 -27.28 19.66
CA THR A 1221 -10.45 -26.71 19.23
C THR A 1221 -9.81 -25.94 20.37
N LEU A 1222 -8.56 -26.28 20.70
CA LEU A 1222 -7.75 -25.62 21.72
C LEU A 1222 -8.53 -25.36 23.01
N THR A 1223 -9.20 -26.39 23.54
CA THR A 1223 -9.94 -26.24 24.80
C THR A 1223 -8.95 -26.04 25.96
N PRO A 1224 -9.04 -24.95 26.75
CA PRO A 1224 -8.23 -24.77 27.95
C PRO A 1224 -8.61 -25.80 29.01
N VAL A 1225 -7.61 -26.52 29.53
CA VAL A 1225 -7.76 -27.60 30.51
C VAL A 1225 -6.93 -27.36 31.77
N THR A 1226 -7.31 -28.04 32.84
CA THR A 1226 -6.56 -28.11 34.10
C THR A 1226 -5.95 -29.50 34.28
N HIS A 1227 -5.11 -29.68 35.29
CA HIS A 1227 -4.57 -30.98 35.69
C HIS A 1227 -4.56 -31.10 37.22
N PRO A 1228 -4.83 -32.28 37.81
CA PRO A 1228 -4.87 -32.46 39.27
C PRO A 1228 -3.58 -32.11 40.03
N LEU A 1229 -2.43 -32.13 39.32
CA LEU A 1229 -1.12 -31.77 39.87
C LEU A 1229 -0.80 -30.27 39.77
N LEU A 1230 -1.68 -29.45 39.19
CA LEU A 1230 -1.52 -27.99 39.21
C LEU A 1230 -1.90 -27.44 40.59
N PRO A 1231 -1.28 -26.32 41.02
CA PRO A 1231 -1.63 -25.66 42.27
C PRO A 1231 -3.11 -25.27 42.37
N ALA A 1232 -3.69 -24.86 41.23
CA ALA A 1232 -5.10 -24.51 41.10
C ALA A 1232 -5.54 -24.65 39.63
N ALA A 1233 -6.85 -24.66 39.40
CA ALA A 1233 -7.37 -24.45 38.05
C ALA A 1233 -7.30 -22.96 37.67
N ALA A 1234 -7.02 -22.66 36.41
CA ALA A 1234 -6.90 -21.27 35.94
C ALA A 1234 -8.24 -20.53 35.83
N ALA A 1235 -9.36 -21.28 35.74
CA ALA A 1235 -10.71 -20.73 35.72
C ALA A 1235 -11.73 -21.67 36.41
N PRO A 1236 -12.81 -21.14 36.99
CA PRO A 1236 -13.89 -21.95 37.55
C PRO A 1236 -14.54 -22.85 36.49
N GLY A 1237 -14.82 -24.11 36.88
CA GLY A 1237 -15.45 -25.11 36.01
C GLY A 1237 -14.54 -25.67 34.91
N GLN A 1238 -13.22 -25.45 34.98
CA GLN A 1238 -12.25 -26.06 34.07
C GLN A 1238 -12.14 -27.57 34.34
N LEU A 1239 -11.97 -28.35 33.28
CA LEU A 1239 -11.89 -29.81 33.31
C LEU A 1239 -10.52 -30.26 32.81
N SER A 1240 -10.09 -31.45 33.21
CA SER A 1240 -8.91 -32.12 32.64
C SER A 1240 -9.21 -32.76 31.29
N VAL A 1241 -8.15 -33.10 30.53
CA VAL A 1241 -8.30 -33.82 29.25
C VAL A 1241 -9.06 -35.13 29.43
N GLU A 1242 -8.74 -35.89 30.48
CA GLU A 1242 -9.37 -37.18 30.78
C GLU A 1242 -10.87 -37.04 31.06
N GLU A 1243 -11.26 -36.02 31.84
CA GLU A 1243 -12.67 -35.73 32.12
C GLU A 1243 -13.42 -35.35 30.84
N ILE A 1244 -12.85 -34.48 30.01
CA ILE A 1244 -13.48 -34.06 28.75
C ILE A 1244 -13.64 -35.24 27.79
N MET A 1245 -12.59 -36.05 27.60
CA MET A 1245 -12.65 -37.20 26.70
C MET A 1245 -13.67 -38.25 27.18
N THR A 1246 -13.74 -38.49 28.49
CA THR A 1246 -14.73 -39.38 29.08
C THR A 1246 -16.15 -38.88 28.82
N LEU A 1247 -16.40 -37.58 29.06
CA LEU A 1247 -17.72 -36.97 28.81
C LEU A 1247 -18.07 -36.95 27.32
N ARG A 1248 -17.13 -36.65 26.42
CA ARG A 1248 -17.35 -36.73 24.97
C ARG A 1248 -17.72 -38.13 24.53
N LYS A 1249 -17.07 -39.17 25.08
CA LYS A 1249 -17.41 -40.57 24.81
C LYS A 1249 -18.82 -40.92 25.31
N GLN A 1250 -19.17 -40.50 26.53
CA GLN A 1250 -20.51 -40.72 27.09
C GLN A 1250 -21.61 -40.01 26.29
N LEU A 1251 -21.32 -38.85 25.73
CA LEU A 1251 -22.23 -38.08 24.86
C LEU A 1251 -22.25 -38.55 23.41
N GLY A 1252 -21.45 -39.56 23.03
CA GLY A 1252 -21.36 -40.04 21.65
C GLY A 1252 -20.71 -39.05 20.67
N LEU A 1253 -19.92 -38.10 21.17
CA LEU A 1253 -19.20 -37.11 20.36
C LEU A 1253 -17.90 -37.66 19.77
N LEU A 1254 -17.44 -38.80 20.26
CA LEU A 1254 -16.33 -39.58 19.71
C LEU A 1254 -16.89 -40.91 19.17
N PRO A 1255 -16.39 -41.42 18.03
CA PRO A 1255 -16.82 -42.72 17.52
C PRO A 1255 -16.63 -43.81 18.59
N GLY A 1256 -17.66 -44.64 18.79
CA GLY A 1256 -17.53 -45.85 19.60
C GLY A 1256 -16.45 -46.75 19.02
N ILE A 1257 -15.70 -47.44 19.90
CA ILE A 1257 -14.62 -48.37 19.52
C ILE A 1257 -15.12 -49.37 18.48
#